data_AF-A0A858CQ15-F1
#
_entry.id   AF-A0A858CQ15-F1
#
_cell.length_a   1.000
_cell.length_b   1.000
_cell.length_c   1.000
_cell.angle_alpha   90.00
_cell.angle_beta   90.00
_cell.angle_gamma   90.00
#
_symmetry.space_group_name_H-M   'P 1'
#
loop_
_entity.id
_entity.type
_entity.pdbx_description
1 polymer ?
#
loop_
_entity_poly.entity_id
_entity_poly.type
_entity_poly.pdbx_seq_one_letter_code
_entity_poly.pdbx_strand_id
1 'polypeptide(L)'
;MGRGTYLPSVSSWLSHRNVSDRYYVGTNRDDNVILSAQARAAFLLNGDDTLLASAYIPRIVAGNGNDHITLENGGAIVDLGNGNDVLVSDGPVGLLSAGNGNDAVTLADGGEKIDLGKGNDALTADGHITVLKAGKGNDTVALSDGAGHVDLGHGNDTLVADGYVDTVDAGNGKDEITLTAGGGMIDLGRGNDTLTVGPEAATFADGGRGKDALVFTDDIGQFDIALSGDEIVFIGRFSGEEFIAKNFETFTFNDADLSLEELRAAYDEDALPVISVGGGTQTVTVNDVSPTVSVIWDRTVQQMIIENTGPNGPTIASRAYAMVHTAIYDAWSSYDDTAVRVSFDLEGDNTALEAGAVSSDANKEKAMSYAAFTVLSHLLPGHDALLETVMQDRLGFDLTDDGSIEAAIGIDAAEDLLALRIDDGSNEAGGYTGTFTPTNPDPSQINDITAWTPESVPIDPEGVAPYQEFLTPQWGDVESFALLEDADGETDFSDTLPVPPKAFFTDEYAASVLNFDAATITLSADFELDGVIYLAGETIDVSKALIGSVINQGFIDQAMEIVNISANLTDEEKIIAEFWEDAGQTAFPPGTFMTFAQFVSARDDHSIDQDAAMFLAMGNAVLDAGIATWEAKVEYDYVRPVRAIRDLGELGLIGEMGVDEITGETGYVIQAWGGVDETGAGRGTMTILAENFVTFQRPNADASPPFAEYTSGHSGFSSAGAEVLLRFTGSDEFGGSVTFEPGSTQFELGVPLVETTLSWDTFTEAADEAGMSRLYGNIHFTDGDLYGRDLGRQVGADAYDLAQMFVDGTAVDSDRPFYTDDFLFMV
;
A
#
# COMPACT_ATOMS: atom_id res chain seq x y z
N MET A 1 -1.67 51.10 73.15
CA MET A 1 -2.85 51.49 73.96
C MET A 1 -3.94 50.44 73.73
N GLY A 2 -4.53 49.91 74.82
CA GLY A 2 -5.79 49.12 74.91
C GLY A 2 -5.89 47.81 74.10
N ARG A 3 -5.88 46.59 74.67
CA ARG A 3 -6.77 45.87 75.62
C ARG A 3 -7.90 45.04 74.97
N GLY A 4 -7.77 43.71 75.12
CA GLY A 4 -8.82 42.73 75.47
C GLY A 4 -9.24 41.74 74.36
N THR A 5 -9.52 40.45 74.57
CA THR A 5 -9.38 39.51 75.72
C THR A 5 -9.83 38.09 75.26
N TYR A 6 -9.07 37.05 75.65
CA TYR A 6 -9.43 35.64 75.99
C TYR A 6 -9.93 34.56 74.97
N LEU A 7 -8.99 33.67 74.55
CA LEU A 7 -8.86 32.16 74.63
C LEU A 7 -10.06 31.19 74.43
N PRO A 8 -9.85 29.85 74.17
CA PRO A 8 -8.78 29.08 73.45
C PRO A 8 -9.33 27.96 72.48
N SER A 9 -8.57 27.28 71.60
CA SER A 9 -7.82 26.03 71.89
C SER A 9 -7.38 25.23 70.61
N VAL A 10 -6.36 24.37 70.81
CA VAL A 10 -5.94 23.10 70.14
C VAL A 10 -4.93 23.08 68.96
N SER A 11 -3.94 22.18 69.14
CA SER A 11 -3.05 21.44 68.22
C SER A 11 -1.72 22.06 67.73
N SER A 12 -0.61 21.51 68.26
CA SER A 12 0.71 21.58 67.63
C SER A 12 1.59 20.42 68.12
N TRP A 13 1.85 19.41 67.29
CA TRP A 13 3.06 18.59 67.34
C TRP A 13 3.36 18.06 65.93
N LEU A 14 4.08 18.88 65.16
CA LEU A 14 4.86 18.46 63.98
C LEU A 14 6.28 18.18 64.48
N SER A 15 6.81 16.97 64.28
CA SER A 15 8.25 16.72 64.45
C SER A 15 8.85 16.24 63.14
N HIS A 16 9.43 17.16 62.36
CA HIS A 16 10.41 16.81 61.33
C HIS A 16 11.70 16.40 62.04
N ARG A 17 12.15 15.15 61.91
CA ARG A 17 13.48 14.71 62.39
C ARG A 17 14.42 14.57 61.20
N ASN A 18 15.39 15.47 61.07
CA ASN A 18 16.61 15.21 60.31
C ASN A 18 17.45 14.23 61.13
N VAL A 19 17.55 12.96 60.71
CA VAL A 19 18.29 11.91 61.44
C VAL A 19 19.61 11.63 60.74
N SER A 20 20.73 11.86 61.43
CA SER A 20 22.10 11.57 60.95
C SER A 20 22.62 10.20 61.41
N ASP A 21 21.72 9.28 61.75
CA ASP A 21 22.09 7.97 62.30
C ASP A 21 22.36 6.96 61.19
N ARG A 22 23.26 6.01 61.49
CA ARG A 22 23.65 4.93 60.58
C ARG A 22 22.46 4.04 60.19
N TYR A 23 21.35 4.08 60.95
CA TYR A 23 20.08 3.38 60.73
C TYR A 23 18.93 4.27 61.23
N TYR A 24 17.82 4.34 60.49
CA TYR A 24 16.56 4.94 60.94
C TYR A 24 15.58 3.84 61.37
N VAL A 25 14.90 4.04 62.50
CA VAL A 25 13.81 3.17 62.99
C VAL A 25 12.66 4.08 63.44
N GLY A 26 11.49 3.92 62.81
CA GLY A 26 10.26 4.68 63.05
C GLY A 26 9.49 4.20 64.28
N THR A 27 8.21 4.51 64.31
CA THR A 27 7.26 4.25 65.40
C THR A 27 6.08 3.40 64.91
N ASN A 28 5.14 3.07 65.79
CA ASN A 28 3.90 2.37 65.38
C ASN A 28 2.77 3.37 65.10
N ARG A 29 3.09 4.53 64.53
CA ARG A 29 2.18 5.62 64.13
C ARG A 29 2.77 6.27 62.89
N ASP A 30 1.92 6.95 62.13
CA ASP A 30 2.28 7.74 60.95
C ASP A 30 3.52 8.63 61.20
N ASP A 31 4.61 8.28 60.54
CA ASP A 31 5.90 8.94 60.57
C ASP A 31 6.14 9.72 59.27
N ASN A 32 6.70 10.94 59.39
CA ASN A 32 7.12 11.74 58.23
C ASN A 32 8.64 11.94 58.28
N VAL A 33 9.37 11.31 57.37
CA VAL A 33 10.82 11.10 57.42
C VAL A 33 11.50 11.72 56.21
N ILE A 34 12.57 12.48 56.46
CA ILE A 34 13.46 13.01 55.41
C ILE A 34 14.88 12.54 55.71
N LEU A 35 15.48 11.81 54.76
CA LEU A 35 16.86 11.31 54.84
C LEU A 35 17.73 11.99 53.78
N SER A 36 18.54 12.95 54.21
CA SER A 36 19.45 13.73 53.35
C SER A 36 20.93 13.31 53.46
N ALA A 37 21.22 12.26 54.24
CA ALA A 37 22.56 11.70 54.43
C ALA A 37 22.51 10.17 54.30
N GLN A 38 23.65 9.53 54.01
CA GLN A 38 23.76 8.07 53.80
C GLN A 38 23.42 7.25 55.07
N ALA A 39 22.13 7.02 55.33
CA ALA A 39 21.69 5.99 56.25
C ALA A 39 21.89 4.62 55.61
N ARG A 40 22.29 3.61 56.39
CA ARG A 40 22.47 2.24 55.86
C ARG A 40 21.18 1.45 55.77
N ALA A 41 20.15 1.85 56.53
CA ALA A 41 18.80 1.35 56.37
C ALA A 41 17.77 2.29 57.00
N ALA A 42 16.51 2.19 56.54
CA ALA A 42 15.33 2.79 57.15
C ALA A 42 14.27 1.70 57.42
N PHE A 43 13.74 1.66 58.64
CA PHE A 43 12.64 0.78 59.05
C PHE A 43 11.50 1.66 59.58
N LEU A 44 10.33 1.75 58.93
CA LEU A 44 9.27 2.69 59.30
C LEU A 44 8.30 2.11 60.36
N LEU A 45 8.02 0.80 60.27
CA LEU A 45 7.26 -0.06 61.21
C LEU A 45 5.75 -0.12 60.97
N ASN A 46 4.91 0.64 61.69
CA ASN A 46 3.46 0.60 61.47
C ASN A 46 2.90 2.03 61.43
N GLY A 47 1.84 2.25 60.67
CA GLY A 47 1.26 3.57 60.45
C GLY A 47 1.32 3.90 58.97
N ASP A 48 0.60 4.94 58.54
CA ASP A 48 0.71 5.43 57.17
C ASP A 48 1.92 6.36 57.10
N ASP A 49 3.09 5.83 56.73
CA ASP A 49 4.38 6.51 56.82
C ASP A 49 4.76 7.22 55.51
N THR A 50 5.54 8.30 55.59
CA THR A 50 6.09 8.99 54.42
C THR A 50 7.60 9.11 54.55
N LEU A 51 8.34 8.65 53.53
CA LEU A 51 9.80 8.75 53.46
C LEU A 51 10.24 9.49 52.19
N LEU A 52 11.00 10.58 52.36
CA LEU A 52 11.76 11.22 51.28
C LEU A 52 13.25 11.01 51.52
N ALA A 53 13.94 10.29 50.64
CA ALA A 53 15.37 10.06 50.72
C ALA A 53 16.13 10.67 49.53
N SER A 54 16.86 11.75 49.80
CA SER A 54 17.74 12.42 48.82
C SER A 54 19.12 11.77 48.71
N ALA A 55 19.36 10.64 49.38
CA ALA A 55 20.61 9.87 49.33
C ALA A 55 20.29 8.39 49.09
N TYR A 56 21.22 7.65 48.46
CA TYR A 56 21.08 6.20 48.28
C TYR A 56 20.91 5.48 49.63
N ILE A 57 19.79 4.77 49.80
CA ILE A 57 19.50 3.99 51.00
C ILE A 57 19.58 2.50 50.66
N PRO A 58 20.59 1.78 51.18
CA PRO A 58 20.79 0.37 50.81
C PRO A 58 19.63 -0.55 51.21
N ARG A 59 18.85 -0.21 52.25
CA ARG A 59 17.74 -1.04 52.71
C ARG A 59 16.60 -0.21 53.28
N ILE A 60 15.40 -0.42 52.78
CA ILE A 60 14.17 0.21 53.26
C ILE A 60 13.17 -0.90 53.60
N VAL A 61 12.48 -0.76 54.73
CA VAL A 61 11.36 -1.61 55.13
C VAL A 61 10.27 -0.69 55.68
N ALA A 62 9.13 -0.58 54.98
CA ALA A 62 8.06 0.34 55.34
C ALA A 62 7.21 -0.26 56.47
N GLY A 63 6.56 -1.41 56.24
CA GLY A 63 5.98 -2.25 57.28
C GLY A 63 4.49 -2.47 57.12
N ASN A 64 3.64 -1.94 58.02
CA ASN A 64 2.18 -2.02 57.86
C ASN A 64 1.56 -0.63 57.83
N GLY A 65 0.62 -0.40 56.92
CA GLY A 65 -0.02 0.90 56.70
C GLY A 65 0.16 1.30 55.24
N ASN A 66 -0.49 2.37 54.80
CA ASN A 66 -0.34 2.85 53.42
C ASN A 66 0.85 3.81 53.38
N ASP A 67 2.01 3.31 52.97
CA ASP A 67 3.28 4.02 53.03
C ASP A 67 3.60 4.74 51.72
N HIS A 68 4.20 5.93 51.78
CA HIS A 68 4.59 6.73 50.62
C HIS A 68 6.10 7.02 50.64
N ILE A 69 6.84 6.38 49.73
CA ILE A 69 8.30 6.40 49.68
C ILE A 69 8.78 7.07 48.39
N THR A 70 9.67 8.05 48.52
CA THR A 70 10.32 8.73 47.40
C THR A 70 11.84 8.66 47.54
N LEU A 71 12.54 8.11 46.54
CA LEU A 71 13.98 7.88 46.51
C LEU A 71 14.65 8.61 45.34
N GLU A 72 15.36 9.70 45.60
CA GLU A 72 16.02 10.47 44.52
C GLU A 72 17.26 9.76 43.94
N ASN A 73 17.85 8.82 44.68
CA ASN A 73 19.09 8.14 44.28
C ASN A 73 18.98 6.60 44.31
N GLY A 74 17.79 6.05 44.49
CA GLY A 74 17.55 4.60 44.50
C GLY A 74 17.89 3.88 45.82
N GLY A 75 17.85 2.54 45.75
CA GLY A 75 18.07 1.66 46.90
C GLY A 75 18.39 0.21 46.52
N ALA A 76 19.09 -0.53 47.39
CA ALA A 76 19.46 -1.92 47.08
C ALA A 76 18.32 -2.90 47.37
N ILE A 77 17.60 -2.70 48.47
CA ILE A 77 16.50 -3.55 48.91
C ILE A 77 15.39 -2.63 49.43
N VAL A 78 14.20 -2.73 48.86
CA VAL A 78 13.00 -2.00 49.28
C VAL A 78 11.89 -3.03 49.54
N ASP A 79 11.30 -2.97 50.73
CA ASP A 79 10.22 -3.84 51.20
C ASP A 79 9.11 -2.92 51.71
N LEU A 80 7.97 -2.86 51.02
CA LEU A 80 6.88 -1.95 51.37
C LEU A 80 5.98 -2.58 52.44
N GLY A 81 5.56 -3.84 52.26
CA GLY A 81 5.03 -4.66 53.33
C GLY A 81 3.54 -4.92 53.21
N ASN A 82 2.70 -4.35 54.07
CA ASN A 82 1.25 -4.50 53.98
C ASN A 82 0.56 -3.14 53.99
N GLY A 83 -0.31 -2.91 53.02
CA GLY A 83 -1.02 -1.66 52.82
C GLY A 83 -1.09 -1.36 51.34
N ASN A 84 -1.73 -0.25 50.99
CA ASN A 84 -1.67 0.25 49.62
C ASN A 84 -0.53 1.26 49.56
N ASP A 85 0.64 0.78 49.19
CA ASP A 85 1.89 1.53 49.28
C ASP A 85 2.20 2.27 47.97
N VAL A 86 2.96 3.35 48.06
CA VAL A 86 3.44 4.13 46.92
C VAL A 86 4.96 4.20 46.98
N LEU A 87 5.64 3.80 45.91
CA LEU A 87 7.07 3.98 45.72
C LEU A 87 7.34 4.80 44.46
N VAL A 88 8.10 5.88 44.59
CA VAL A 88 8.67 6.63 43.47
C VAL A 88 10.18 6.63 43.63
N SER A 89 10.92 6.11 42.65
CA SER A 89 12.38 6.07 42.68
C SER A 89 12.96 6.65 41.40
N ASP A 90 13.70 7.75 41.53
CA ASP A 90 14.44 8.37 40.42
C ASP A 90 15.73 7.59 40.12
N GLY A 91 16.27 6.86 41.11
CA GLY A 91 17.44 6.00 40.95
C GLY A 91 17.10 4.50 40.93
N PRO A 92 18.06 3.62 40.62
CA PRO A 92 17.78 2.21 40.42
C PRO A 92 17.41 1.49 41.72
N VAL A 93 16.49 0.53 41.61
CA VAL A 93 16.10 -0.35 42.72
C VAL A 93 16.61 -1.77 42.46
N GLY A 94 17.48 -2.27 43.35
CA GLY A 94 18.01 -3.63 43.22
C GLY A 94 16.91 -4.68 43.39
N LEU A 95 16.39 -4.83 44.60
CA LEU A 95 15.30 -5.74 44.92
C LEU A 95 14.12 -4.97 45.53
N LEU A 96 12.94 -5.12 44.94
CA LEU A 96 11.67 -4.60 45.46
C LEU A 96 10.73 -5.76 45.84
N SER A 97 10.09 -5.63 46.99
CA SER A 97 8.92 -6.41 47.41
C SER A 97 7.84 -5.43 47.84
N ALA A 98 6.73 -5.31 47.10
CA ALA A 98 5.64 -4.39 47.46
C ALA A 98 4.74 -5.01 48.53
N GLY A 99 4.28 -6.25 48.35
CA GLY A 99 3.83 -7.10 49.45
C GLY A 99 2.34 -7.43 49.41
N ASN A 100 1.51 -6.87 50.29
CA ASN A 100 0.06 -7.07 50.22
C ASN A 100 -0.69 -5.74 50.25
N GLY A 101 -1.70 -5.61 49.39
CA GLY A 101 -2.50 -4.42 49.19
C GLY A 101 -2.29 -3.93 47.77
N ASN A 102 -2.96 -2.85 47.38
CA ASN A 102 -2.86 -2.34 46.01
C ASN A 102 -1.75 -1.30 45.96
N ASP A 103 -0.59 -1.70 45.46
CA ASP A 103 0.63 -0.92 45.49
C ASP A 103 0.85 -0.15 44.18
N ALA A 104 1.45 1.04 44.26
CA ALA A 104 1.78 1.87 43.10
C ALA A 104 3.29 2.18 43.07
N VAL A 105 3.97 1.71 42.03
CA VAL A 105 5.42 1.77 41.90
C VAL A 105 5.82 2.51 40.62
N THR A 106 6.74 3.47 40.75
CA THR A 106 7.37 4.19 39.63
C THR A 106 8.89 4.13 39.74
N LEU A 107 9.57 3.60 38.72
CA LEU A 107 11.02 3.41 38.67
C LEU A 107 11.61 4.09 37.43
N ALA A 108 12.20 5.28 37.57
CA ALA A 108 12.79 5.99 36.44
C ALA A 108 14.04 5.27 35.88
N ASP A 109 14.92 4.78 36.76
CA ASP A 109 16.17 4.10 36.36
C ASP A 109 16.06 2.56 36.36
N GLY A 110 14.83 2.02 36.38
CA GLY A 110 14.57 0.57 36.33
C GLY A 110 14.93 -0.20 37.62
N GLY A 111 15.13 -1.52 37.48
CA GLY A 111 15.47 -2.37 38.62
C GLY A 111 15.93 -3.79 38.28
N GLU A 112 16.51 -4.51 39.24
CA GLU A 112 16.96 -5.89 38.99
C GLU A 112 15.83 -6.90 39.23
N LYS A 113 15.20 -6.89 40.41
CA LYS A 113 14.19 -7.88 40.80
C LYS A 113 13.01 -7.22 41.49
N ILE A 114 11.87 -7.23 40.84
CA ILE A 114 10.64 -6.62 41.31
C ILE A 114 9.60 -7.70 41.59
N ASP A 115 9.00 -7.67 42.78
CA ASP A 115 7.88 -8.53 43.20
C ASP A 115 6.78 -7.62 43.78
N LEU A 116 5.66 -7.47 43.08
CA LEU A 116 4.55 -6.60 43.52
C LEU A 116 3.68 -7.32 44.57
N GLY A 117 3.45 -8.62 44.40
CA GLY A 117 3.01 -9.51 45.46
C GLY A 117 1.52 -9.83 45.40
N LYS A 118 0.69 -9.20 46.25
CA LYS A 118 -0.76 -9.44 46.25
C LYS A 118 -1.54 -8.14 46.31
N GLY A 119 -2.48 -7.99 45.41
CA GLY A 119 -3.36 -6.84 45.31
C GLY A 119 -3.54 -6.53 43.84
N ASN A 120 -4.19 -5.42 43.55
CA ASN A 120 -4.19 -4.89 42.19
C ASN A 120 -3.10 -3.83 42.13
N ASP A 121 -1.93 -4.22 41.66
CA ASP A 121 -0.70 -3.43 41.73
C ASP A 121 -0.45 -2.70 40.41
N ALA A 122 0.18 -1.53 40.48
CA ALA A 122 0.53 -0.72 39.33
C ALA A 122 2.04 -0.46 39.30
N LEU A 123 2.69 -0.77 38.19
CA LEU A 123 4.10 -0.50 37.94
C LEU A 123 4.28 0.33 36.67
N THR A 124 5.06 1.40 36.77
CA THR A 124 5.64 2.10 35.63
C THR A 124 7.16 2.12 35.78
N ALA A 125 7.89 1.65 34.78
CA ALA A 125 9.34 1.71 34.76
C ALA A 125 9.84 2.29 33.44
N ASP A 126 10.66 3.34 33.55
CA ASP A 126 11.29 3.93 32.36
C ASP A 126 12.55 3.14 32.01
N GLY A 127 13.38 2.81 33.02
CA GLY A 127 14.56 1.97 32.84
C GLY A 127 14.28 0.45 32.85
N HIS A 128 15.21 -0.30 32.27
CA HIS A 128 15.11 -1.75 32.10
C HIS A 128 14.91 -2.53 33.42
N ILE A 129 14.05 -3.56 33.39
CA ILE A 129 13.86 -4.50 34.51
C ILE A 129 14.42 -5.88 34.20
N THR A 130 15.34 -6.41 35.01
CA THR A 130 15.86 -7.77 34.74
C THR A 130 14.81 -8.85 35.00
N VAL A 131 14.07 -8.79 36.12
CA VAL A 131 13.00 -9.74 36.46
C VAL A 131 11.85 -9.02 37.16
N LEU A 132 10.63 -9.20 36.66
CA LEU A 132 9.39 -8.70 37.22
C LEU A 132 8.44 -9.86 37.58
N LYS A 133 7.84 -9.79 38.76
CA LYS A 133 6.71 -10.61 39.20
C LYS A 133 5.58 -9.70 39.67
N ALA A 134 4.42 -9.73 39.01
CA ALA A 134 3.27 -8.94 39.43
C ALA A 134 2.54 -9.65 40.58
N GLY A 135 2.16 -10.91 40.40
CA GLY A 135 1.83 -11.81 41.50
C GLY A 135 0.36 -12.22 41.52
N LYS A 136 -0.46 -11.58 42.36
CA LYS A 136 -1.88 -11.95 42.51
C LYS A 136 -2.77 -10.73 42.59
N GLY A 137 -3.79 -10.73 41.75
CA GLY A 137 -4.78 -9.68 41.60
C GLY A 137 -4.69 -9.15 40.18
N ASN A 138 -5.40 -8.08 39.88
CA ASN A 138 -5.39 -7.53 38.52
C ASN A 138 -4.35 -6.42 38.45
N ASP A 139 -3.19 -6.74 37.89
CA ASP A 139 -2.01 -5.90 37.90
C ASP A 139 -1.87 -5.11 36.59
N THR A 140 -1.26 -3.94 36.65
CA THR A 140 -1.01 -3.08 35.48
C THR A 140 0.47 -2.71 35.42
N VAL A 141 1.14 -3.08 34.34
CA VAL A 141 2.57 -2.90 34.14
C VAL A 141 2.82 -2.12 32.86
N ALA A 142 3.60 -1.06 32.95
CA ALA A 142 4.11 -0.29 31.81
C ALA A 142 5.64 -0.20 31.85
N LEU A 143 6.31 -0.64 30.77
CA LEU A 143 7.77 -0.71 30.67
C LEU A 143 8.26 0.03 29.42
N SER A 144 9.05 1.09 29.60
CA SER A 144 9.60 1.84 28.46
C SER A 144 10.83 1.15 27.85
N ASP A 145 11.82 0.76 28.68
CA ASP A 145 13.06 0.08 28.23
C ASP A 145 12.99 -1.47 28.19
N GLY A 146 11.80 -2.04 28.38
CA GLY A 146 11.57 -3.50 28.35
C GLY A 146 12.07 -4.27 29.59
N ALA A 147 12.15 -5.60 29.47
CA ALA A 147 12.53 -6.48 30.58
C ALA A 147 13.15 -7.81 30.16
N GLY A 148 13.94 -8.42 31.03
CA GLY A 148 14.44 -9.79 30.79
C GLY A 148 13.37 -10.87 31.01
N HIS A 149 12.59 -10.77 32.08
CA HIS A 149 11.53 -11.73 32.39
C HIS A 149 10.36 -11.06 33.10
N VAL A 150 9.16 -11.28 32.61
CA VAL A 150 7.91 -10.81 33.21
C VAL A 150 7.01 -12.01 33.53
N ASP A 151 6.58 -12.13 34.77
CA ASP A 151 5.62 -13.12 35.28
C ASP A 151 4.46 -12.35 35.91
N LEU A 152 3.31 -12.31 35.24
CA LEU A 152 2.12 -11.55 35.69
C LEU A 152 1.35 -12.33 36.76
N GLY A 153 1.17 -13.64 36.57
CA GLY A 153 0.81 -14.55 37.64
C GLY A 153 -0.68 -14.92 37.69
N HIS A 154 -1.48 -14.23 38.50
CA HIS A 154 -2.88 -14.60 38.72
C HIS A 154 -3.78 -13.38 38.81
N GLY A 155 -4.71 -13.27 37.88
CA GLY A 155 -5.70 -12.21 37.81
C GLY A 155 -5.85 -11.76 36.37
N ASN A 156 -6.58 -10.69 36.13
CA ASN A 156 -6.67 -10.14 34.79
C ASN A 156 -5.65 -9.01 34.69
N ASP A 157 -4.51 -9.31 34.08
CA ASP A 157 -3.34 -8.46 34.11
C ASP A 157 -3.18 -7.68 32.79
N THR A 158 -2.54 -6.51 32.88
CA THR A 158 -2.21 -5.68 31.72
C THR A 158 -0.72 -5.42 31.67
N LEU A 159 -0.10 -5.71 30.53
CA LEU A 159 1.30 -5.39 30.25
C LEU A 159 1.39 -4.55 28.98
N VAL A 160 2.02 -3.39 29.07
CA VAL A 160 2.46 -2.61 27.90
C VAL A 160 3.97 -2.45 27.99
N ALA A 161 4.69 -2.96 26.99
CA ALA A 161 6.14 -2.80 26.90
C ALA A 161 6.52 -2.18 25.55
N ASP A 162 7.13 -1.00 25.62
CA ASP A 162 7.66 -0.32 24.43
C ASP A 162 9.01 -0.92 24.02
N GLY A 163 9.83 -1.34 24.99
CA GLY A 163 11.10 -2.05 24.77
C GLY A 163 10.95 -3.57 24.76
N TYR A 164 11.95 -4.25 24.18
CA TYR A 164 11.98 -5.71 24.03
C TYR A 164 11.86 -6.47 25.37
N VAL A 165 11.06 -7.53 25.39
CA VAL A 165 10.91 -8.41 26.56
C VAL A 165 11.35 -9.84 26.26
N ASP A 166 12.44 -10.34 26.87
CA ASP A 166 12.96 -11.68 26.48
C ASP A 166 11.94 -12.80 26.77
N THR A 167 11.21 -12.71 27.88
CA THR A 167 10.21 -13.72 28.25
C THR A 167 9.01 -13.13 28.99
N VAL A 168 7.81 -13.57 28.60
CA VAL A 168 6.53 -13.21 29.24
C VAL A 168 5.78 -14.48 29.63
N ASP A 169 5.39 -14.59 30.89
CA ASP A 169 4.44 -15.58 31.42
C ASP A 169 3.24 -14.82 32.00
N ALA A 170 2.10 -14.86 31.30
CA ALA A 170 0.90 -14.14 31.74
C ALA A 170 0.20 -14.86 32.91
N GLY A 171 0.33 -16.19 32.97
CA GLY A 171 -0.16 -16.99 34.08
C GLY A 171 -1.64 -17.39 33.95
N ASN A 172 -2.53 -16.85 34.79
CA ASN A 172 -3.96 -17.20 34.71
C ASN A 172 -4.85 -15.98 34.86
N GLY A 173 -5.82 -15.85 33.96
CA GLY A 173 -6.93 -14.93 34.09
C GLY A 173 -7.40 -14.50 32.72
N LYS A 174 -7.66 -13.22 32.52
CA LYS A 174 -7.84 -12.68 31.16
C LYS A 174 -6.83 -11.56 31.04
N ASP A 175 -5.76 -11.83 30.33
CA ASP A 175 -4.59 -10.97 30.27
C ASP A 175 -4.55 -10.21 28.95
N GLU A 176 -4.09 -8.95 29.01
CA GLU A 176 -3.97 -8.05 27.86
C GLU A 176 -2.52 -7.57 27.77
N ILE A 177 -1.82 -8.00 26.73
CA ILE A 177 -0.39 -7.81 26.58
C ILE A 177 -0.12 -7.08 25.27
N THR A 178 0.64 -5.99 25.32
CA THR A 178 1.11 -5.24 24.14
C THR A 178 2.63 -5.15 24.17
N LEU A 179 3.28 -5.66 23.13
CA LEU A 179 4.74 -5.65 22.97
C LEU A 179 5.12 -4.93 21.68
N THR A 180 5.46 -3.64 21.78
CA THR A 180 5.70 -2.79 20.62
C THR A 180 7.01 -3.16 19.91
N ALA A 181 8.12 -3.31 20.64
CA ALA A 181 9.41 -3.77 20.12
C ALA A 181 9.59 -5.30 20.17
N GLY A 182 8.50 -6.07 20.36
CA GLY A 182 8.54 -7.53 20.38
C GLY A 182 8.95 -8.19 21.70
N GLY A 183 9.11 -9.52 21.63
CA GLY A 183 9.57 -10.34 22.74
C GLY A 183 10.23 -11.66 22.33
N GLY A 184 10.89 -12.36 23.25
CA GLY A 184 11.52 -13.64 22.91
C GLY A 184 10.50 -14.77 22.88
N MET A 185 10.07 -15.17 24.08
CA MET A 185 9.13 -16.29 24.29
C MET A 185 7.95 -15.83 25.14
N ILE A 186 6.75 -15.95 24.60
CA ILE A 186 5.51 -15.51 25.24
C ILE A 186 4.63 -16.73 25.53
N ASP A 187 4.22 -16.90 26.79
CA ASP A 187 3.24 -17.90 27.23
C ASP A 187 2.08 -17.17 27.91
N LEU A 188 0.90 -17.19 27.29
CA LEU A 188 -0.30 -16.56 27.85
C LEU A 188 -0.98 -17.44 28.91
N GLY A 189 -0.60 -18.71 29.01
CA GLY A 189 -1.01 -19.57 30.12
C GLY A 189 -2.47 -19.99 30.05
N ARG A 190 -3.33 -19.45 30.92
CA ARG A 190 -4.74 -19.85 31.01
C ARG A 190 -5.68 -18.66 31.05
N GLY A 191 -6.50 -18.60 30.02
CA GLY A 191 -7.80 -17.97 30.05
C GLY A 191 -8.17 -17.49 28.68
N ASN A 192 -8.68 -16.27 28.57
CA ASN A 192 -9.06 -15.74 27.26
C ASN A 192 -8.24 -14.49 27.04
N ASP A 193 -7.02 -14.69 26.55
CA ASP A 193 -5.96 -13.72 26.59
C ASP A 193 -5.85 -12.97 25.25
N THR A 194 -5.23 -11.80 25.27
CA THR A 194 -5.01 -10.99 24.07
C THR A 194 -3.57 -10.54 24.02
N LEU A 195 -2.89 -10.86 22.93
CA LEU A 195 -1.53 -10.44 22.64
C LEU A 195 -1.54 -9.52 21.42
N THR A 196 -1.10 -8.28 21.61
CA THR A 196 -0.86 -7.31 20.55
C THR A 196 0.63 -7.16 20.30
N VAL A 197 1.04 -7.31 19.05
CA VAL A 197 2.44 -7.31 18.61
C VAL A 197 2.64 -6.37 17.42
N GLY A 198 3.79 -5.69 17.39
CA GLY A 198 4.21 -4.81 16.29
C GLY A 198 4.81 -5.54 15.07
N PRO A 199 5.29 -4.81 14.06
CA PRO A 199 5.83 -5.38 12.82
C PRO A 199 7.14 -6.17 12.99
N GLU A 200 7.94 -5.84 14.01
CA GLU A 200 9.23 -6.47 14.34
C GLU A 200 9.11 -7.46 15.51
N ALA A 201 7.88 -7.85 15.85
CA ALA A 201 7.59 -8.34 17.18
C ALA A 201 7.55 -9.86 17.28
N ALA A 202 8.58 -10.37 17.97
CA ALA A 202 8.69 -11.64 18.69
C ALA A 202 8.97 -12.93 17.91
N THR A 203 9.78 -13.82 18.52
CA THR A 203 10.12 -15.10 17.88
C THR A 203 9.05 -16.18 18.09
N PHE A 204 8.32 -16.17 19.21
CA PHE A 204 7.36 -17.23 19.54
C PHE A 204 6.32 -16.81 20.58
N ALA A 205 5.05 -17.14 20.31
CA ALA A 205 3.95 -17.00 21.26
C ALA A 205 3.07 -18.26 21.33
N ASP A 206 2.72 -18.68 22.56
CA ASP A 206 1.74 -19.71 22.85
C ASP A 206 0.56 -19.10 23.61
N GLY A 207 -0.63 -19.11 23.01
CA GLY A 207 -1.88 -18.68 23.64
C GLY A 207 -2.31 -19.54 24.82
N GLY A 208 -1.78 -20.77 24.92
CA GLY A 208 -2.00 -21.63 26.06
C GLY A 208 -3.40 -22.26 26.05
N ARG A 209 -4.23 -21.94 27.06
CA ARG A 209 -5.57 -22.50 27.21
C ARG A 209 -6.63 -21.41 27.38
N GLY A 210 -7.37 -21.17 26.32
CA GLY A 210 -8.80 -20.91 26.39
C GLY A 210 -9.33 -20.40 25.08
N LYS A 211 -9.54 -19.09 24.97
CA LYS A 211 -9.91 -18.45 23.70
C LYS A 211 -9.05 -17.22 23.53
N ASP A 212 -7.95 -17.40 22.84
CA ASP A 212 -6.82 -16.49 22.83
C ASP A 212 -6.77 -15.76 21.48
N ALA A 213 -6.51 -14.46 21.54
CA ALA A 213 -6.48 -13.58 20.38
C ALA A 213 -5.07 -13.03 20.15
N LEU A 214 -4.61 -13.12 18.91
CA LEU A 214 -3.38 -12.48 18.44
C LEU A 214 -3.77 -11.28 17.58
N VAL A 215 -3.18 -10.13 17.87
CA VAL A 215 -3.44 -8.86 17.17
C VAL A 215 -2.13 -8.34 16.61
N PHE A 216 -2.03 -8.24 15.29
CA PHE A 216 -0.99 -7.53 14.59
C PHE A 216 -1.42 -6.09 14.34
N THR A 217 -0.48 -5.15 14.44
CA THR A 217 -0.73 -3.73 14.12
C THR A 217 -0.67 -3.42 12.63
N ASP A 218 -0.30 -4.41 11.81
CA ASP A 218 -0.09 -4.28 10.37
C ASP A 218 -1.19 -4.99 9.59
N ASP A 219 -1.29 -4.67 8.30
CA ASP A 219 -2.20 -5.34 7.38
C ASP A 219 -1.75 -6.78 7.12
N ILE A 220 -2.69 -7.69 6.82
CA ILE A 220 -2.35 -9.10 6.57
C ILE A 220 -1.39 -9.26 5.37
N GLY A 221 -1.50 -8.36 4.39
CA GLY A 221 -0.62 -8.28 3.24
C GLY A 221 0.83 -7.91 3.58
N GLN A 222 1.19 -7.63 4.83
CA GLN A 222 2.57 -7.42 5.25
C GLN A 222 3.29 -8.72 5.63
N PHE A 223 2.59 -9.86 5.60
CA PHE A 223 3.14 -11.17 5.98
C PHE A 223 3.00 -12.19 4.85
N ASP A 224 4.00 -13.07 4.74
CA ASP A 224 3.84 -14.39 4.16
C ASP A 224 3.54 -15.39 5.31
N ILE A 225 2.54 -16.24 5.15
CA ILE A 225 2.00 -17.11 6.19
C ILE A 225 2.25 -18.58 5.81
N ALA A 226 2.88 -19.31 6.73
CA ALA A 226 3.10 -20.75 6.63
C ALA A 226 2.36 -21.50 7.74
N LEU A 227 1.70 -22.60 7.40
CA LEU A 227 0.99 -23.45 8.36
C LEU A 227 1.79 -24.73 8.62
N SER A 228 2.24 -24.96 9.86
CA SER A 228 3.02 -26.17 10.22
C SER A 228 2.40 -26.90 11.40
N GLY A 229 1.52 -27.86 11.12
CA GLY A 229 0.80 -28.60 12.16
C GLY A 229 -0.07 -27.66 13.00
N ASP A 230 0.25 -27.53 14.30
CA ASP A 230 -0.46 -26.62 15.23
C ASP A 230 0.16 -25.21 15.30
N GLU A 231 1.28 -24.99 14.60
CA GLU A 231 2.01 -23.72 14.55
C GLU A 231 1.64 -22.95 13.28
N ILE A 232 1.60 -21.63 13.38
CA ILE A 232 1.47 -20.70 12.26
C ILE A 232 2.70 -19.81 12.30
N VAL A 233 3.39 -19.69 11.18
CA VAL A 233 4.56 -18.82 11.02
C VAL A 233 4.15 -17.64 10.18
N PHE A 234 4.28 -16.44 10.73
CA PHE A 234 4.11 -15.18 10.03
C PHE A 234 5.51 -14.65 9.70
N ILE A 235 5.79 -14.46 8.42
CA ILE A 235 7.09 -14.03 7.91
C ILE A 235 6.90 -12.61 7.40
N GLY A 236 7.59 -11.63 7.97
CA GLY A 236 7.53 -10.25 7.48
C GLY A 236 7.95 -10.19 6.01
N ARG A 237 7.09 -9.65 5.14
CA ARG A 237 7.31 -9.69 3.68
C ARG A 237 8.60 -8.98 3.25
N PHE A 238 8.95 -7.91 3.95
CA PHE A 238 10.13 -7.08 3.65
C PHE A 238 11.31 -7.34 4.58
N SER A 239 11.08 -7.72 5.84
CA SER A 239 12.14 -7.99 6.82
C SER A 239 12.59 -9.45 6.82
N GLY A 240 11.72 -10.37 6.44
CA GLY A 240 11.93 -11.80 6.56
C GLY A 240 11.92 -12.35 7.99
N GLU A 241 11.61 -11.51 8.98
CA GLU A 241 11.53 -11.95 10.37
C GLU A 241 10.34 -12.90 10.58
N GLU A 242 10.55 -13.94 11.38
CA GLU A 242 9.52 -14.96 11.67
C GLU A 242 8.90 -14.76 13.06
N PHE A 243 7.57 -14.69 13.11
CA PHE A 243 6.77 -14.84 14.32
C PHE A 243 6.02 -16.17 14.31
N ILE A 244 6.30 -17.01 15.31
CA ILE A 244 5.65 -18.32 15.43
C ILE A 244 4.52 -18.24 16.45
N ALA A 245 3.29 -18.47 16.01
CA ALA A 245 2.09 -18.50 16.85
C ALA A 245 1.60 -19.92 17.08
N LYS A 246 1.14 -20.20 18.30
CA LYS A 246 0.50 -21.47 18.66
C LYS A 246 -0.67 -21.27 19.60
N ASN A 247 -1.69 -22.14 19.48
CA ASN A 247 -2.86 -22.16 20.36
C ASN A 247 -3.62 -20.82 20.43
N PHE A 248 -3.79 -20.16 19.28
CA PHE A 248 -4.65 -18.98 19.14
C PHE A 248 -5.92 -19.35 18.36
N GLU A 249 -7.05 -18.76 18.74
CA GLU A 249 -8.35 -19.00 18.09
C GLU A 249 -8.74 -17.90 17.10
N THR A 250 -8.25 -16.67 17.29
CA THR A 250 -8.54 -15.51 16.44
C THR A 250 -7.30 -14.67 16.18
N PHE A 251 -7.23 -14.15 14.97
CA PHE A 251 -6.15 -13.32 14.44
C PHE A 251 -6.74 -12.03 13.91
N THR A 252 -6.28 -10.90 14.42
CA THR A 252 -6.69 -9.58 13.98
C THR A 252 -5.49 -8.88 13.36
N PHE A 253 -5.69 -8.33 12.18
CA PHE A 253 -4.80 -7.43 11.45
C PHE A 253 -5.48 -6.06 11.36
N ASN A 254 -4.78 -5.06 10.84
CA ASN A 254 -5.40 -3.74 10.65
C ASN A 254 -6.54 -3.75 9.61
N ASP A 255 -6.50 -4.67 8.64
CA ASP A 255 -7.48 -4.80 7.55
C ASP A 255 -8.27 -6.13 7.53
N ALA A 256 -8.02 -7.05 8.45
CA ALA A 256 -8.67 -8.37 8.47
C ALA A 256 -8.88 -8.92 9.89
N ASP A 257 -10.01 -9.59 10.11
CA ASP A 257 -10.33 -10.35 11.33
C ASP A 257 -10.64 -11.80 10.95
N LEU A 258 -9.81 -12.75 11.37
CA LEU A 258 -9.90 -14.15 10.96
C LEU A 258 -9.94 -15.08 12.18
N SER A 259 -10.82 -16.07 12.15
CA SER A 259 -10.69 -17.25 13.01
C SER A 259 -9.56 -18.16 12.51
N LEU A 260 -9.08 -19.06 13.38
CA LEU A 260 -8.11 -20.09 12.98
C LEU A 260 -8.62 -20.95 11.81
N GLU A 261 -9.92 -21.21 11.73
CA GLU A 261 -10.51 -22.00 10.64
C GLU A 261 -10.45 -21.23 9.31
N GLU A 262 -10.79 -19.94 9.32
CA GLU A 262 -10.73 -19.07 8.14
C GLU A 262 -9.28 -18.86 7.68
N LEU A 263 -8.35 -18.59 8.60
CA LEU A 263 -6.93 -18.45 8.27
C LEU A 263 -6.37 -19.73 7.63
N ARG A 264 -6.71 -20.91 8.18
CA ARG A 264 -6.27 -22.19 7.62
C ARG A 264 -6.89 -22.51 6.27
N ALA A 265 -8.11 -22.03 6.01
CA ALA A 265 -8.74 -22.17 4.71
C ALA A 265 -8.09 -21.25 3.67
N ALA A 266 -7.72 -20.02 4.06
CA ALA A 266 -7.09 -19.04 3.18
C ALA A 266 -5.64 -19.40 2.80
N TYR A 267 -4.90 -20.06 3.69
CA TYR A 267 -3.47 -20.39 3.51
C TYR A 267 -3.19 -21.89 3.53
N ASP A 268 -4.14 -22.72 3.07
CA ASP A 268 -3.97 -24.18 2.97
C ASP A 268 -2.78 -24.53 2.06
N GLU A 269 -1.86 -25.39 2.50
CA GLU A 269 -0.67 -25.79 1.72
C GLU A 269 -1.04 -26.38 0.35
N ASP A 270 -2.18 -27.09 0.26
CA ASP A 270 -2.67 -27.67 -1.00
C ASP A 270 -3.26 -26.60 -1.96
N ALA A 271 -3.48 -25.38 -1.47
CA ALA A 271 -4.05 -24.24 -2.20
C ALA A 271 -3.03 -23.13 -2.52
N LEU A 272 -1.78 -23.24 -2.03
CA LEU A 272 -0.73 -22.25 -2.30
C LEU A 272 -0.12 -22.40 -3.73
N PRO A 273 0.34 -21.30 -4.34
CA PRO A 273 0.24 -19.92 -3.85
C PRO A 273 -1.19 -19.38 -3.94
N VAL A 274 -1.53 -18.42 -3.07
CA VAL A 274 -2.85 -17.76 -3.03
C VAL A 274 -2.66 -16.27 -3.28
N ILE A 275 -3.58 -15.70 -4.06
CA ILE A 275 -3.71 -14.25 -4.26
C ILE A 275 -4.60 -13.70 -3.14
N SER A 276 -4.11 -12.69 -2.44
CA SER A 276 -4.84 -12.01 -1.37
C SER A 276 -5.04 -10.54 -1.70
N VAL A 277 -6.14 -9.98 -1.24
CA VAL A 277 -6.50 -8.56 -1.44
C VAL A 277 -6.56 -7.89 -0.06
N GLY A 278 -5.81 -6.80 0.10
CA GLY A 278 -5.71 -6.03 1.34
C GLY A 278 -6.62 -4.81 1.35
N GLY A 279 -6.82 -4.19 2.50
CA GLY A 279 -7.54 -2.90 2.59
C GLY A 279 -8.94 -2.89 1.94
N GLY A 280 -9.62 -4.04 1.83
CA GLY A 280 -10.87 -4.20 1.08
C GLY A 280 -10.66 -4.86 -0.28
N THR A 281 -10.80 -4.10 -1.36
CA THR A 281 -10.70 -4.54 -2.77
C THR A 281 -9.39 -4.14 -3.46
N GLN A 282 -8.46 -3.54 -2.72
CA GLN A 282 -7.27 -2.89 -3.27
C GLN A 282 -6.01 -3.64 -2.84
N THR A 283 -4.86 -3.36 -3.43
CA THR A 283 -3.58 -4.00 -3.07
C THR A 283 -3.60 -5.53 -3.19
N VAL A 284 -3.24 -6.01 -4.38
CA VAL A 284 -3.12 -7.43 -4.68
C VAL A 284 -1.76 -7.95 -4.22
N THR A 285 -1.75 -9.08 -3.53
CA THR A 285 -0.52 -9.69 -3.02
C THR A 285 -0.53 -11.21 -3.20
N VAL A 286 0.65 -11.84 -3.17
CA VAL A 286 0.80 -13.30 -3.28
C VAL A 286 1.49 -13.81 -2.03
N ASN A 287 0.94 -14.86 -1.41
CA ASN A 287 1.59 -15.58 -0.34
C ASN A 287 2.71 -16.48 -0.88
N ASP A 288 3.96 -16.14 -0.59
CA ASP A 288 5.14 -16.93 -0.96
C ASP A 288 6.17 -16.87 0.19
N VAL A 289 6.38 -18.01 0.84
CA VAL A 289 7.25 -18.13 2.02
C VAL A 289 8.72 -18.30 1.64
N SER A 290 9.05 -18.42 0.36
CA SER A 290 10.42 -18.58 -0.14
C SER A 290 10.62 -17.89 -1.49
N PRO A 291 10.31 -16.58 -1.58
CA PRO A 291 10.39 -15.83 -2.84
C PRO A 291 11.84 -15.68 -3.30
N THR A 292 12.03 -15.63 -4.62
CA THR A 292 13.32 -15.26 -5.21
C THR A 292 13.65 -13.79 -4.94
N VAL A 293 14.92 -13.41 -5.13
CA VAL A 293 15.35 -12.02 -4.98
C VAL A 293 14.63 -11.06 -5.93
N SER A 294 14.27 -11.49 -7.15
CA SER A 294 13.48 -10.67 -8.08
C SER A 294 12.09 -10.40 -7.54
N VAL A 295 11.42 -11.40 -6.95
CA VAL A 295 10.12 -11.23 -6.29
C VAL A 295 10.23 -10.32 -5.07
N ILE A 296 11.29 -10.44 -4.26
CA ILE A 296 11.52 -9.54 -3.12
C ILE A 296 11.61 -8.09 -3.61
N TRP A 297 12.44 -7.80 -4.61
CA TRP A 297 12.59 -6.43 -5.13
C TRP A 297 11.37 -5.94 -5.91
N ASP A 298 10.61 -6.81 -6.56
CA ASP A 298 9.32 -6.46 -7.17
C ASP A 298 8.30 -6.01 -6.11
N ARG A 299 8.17 -6.77 -5.02
CA ARG A 299 7.34 -6.39 -3.87
C ARG A 299 7.81 -5.06 -3.28
N THR A 300 9.12 -4.82 -3.20
CA THR A 300 9.69 -3.56 -2.69
C THR A 300 9.33 -2.37 -3.57
N VAL A 301 9.53 -2.44 -4.89
CA VAL A 301 9.18 -1.32 -5.78
C VAL A 301 7.68 -1.03 -5.78
N GLN A 302 6.83 -2.06 -5.73
CA GLN A 302 5.38 -1.89 -5.60
C GLN A 302 5.01 -1.18 -4.29
N GLN A 303 5.59 -1.57 -3.16
CA GLN A 303 5.34 -0.91 -1.88
C GLN A 303 5.82 0.54 -1.88
N MET A 304 6.99 0.82 -2.46
CA MET A 304 7.47 2.19 -2.62
C MET A 304 6.52 3.01 -3.51
N ILE A 305 5.95 2.46 -4.58
CA ILE A 305 4.97 3.16 -5.44
C ILE A 305 3.67 3.44 -4.68
N ILE A 306 3.19 2.49 -3.86
CA ILE A 306 2.00 2.62 -3.01
C ILE A 306 2.19 3.75 -1.99
N GLU A 307 3.36 3.82 -1.35
CA GLU A 307 3.68 4.80 -0.32
C GLU A 307 4.19 6.15 -0.86
N ASN A 308 4.53 6.21 -2.16
CA ASN A 308 5.13 7.38 -2.77
C ASN A 308 4.19 8.59 -2.75
N THR A 309 4.64 9.65 -2.08
CA THR A 309 3.95 10.95 -2.00
C THR A 309 4.43 11.96 -3.06
N GLY A 310 5.43 11.60 -3.86
CA GLY A 310 5.97 12.39 -4.97
C GLY A 310 5.15 12.27 -6.27
N PRO A 311 5.71 12.65 -7.43
CA PRO A 311 5.11 12.37 -8.73
C PRO A 311 4.82 10.88 -8.87
N ASN A 312 3.57 10.55 -9.22
CA ASN A 312 3.10 9.17 -9.27
C ASN A 312 2.03 9.01 -10.35
N GLY A 313 1.77 7.77 -10.76
CA GLY A 313 0.81 7.43 -11.81
C GLY A 313 1.20 6.17 -12.56
N PRO A 314 0.29 5.60 -13.37
CA PRO A 314 0.52 4.32 -14.06
C PRO A 314 1.72 4.36 -15.00
N THR A 315 1.95 5.49 -15.68
CA THR A 315 3.11 5.70 -16.56
C THR A 315 4.42 5.66 -15.77
N ILE A 316 4.56 6.53 -14.77
CA ILE A 316 5.75 6.60 -13.91
C ILE A 316 6.02 5.25 -13.21
N ALA A 317 4.98 4.58 -12.71
CA ALA A 317 5.08 3.25 -12.10
C ALA A 317 5.59 2.20 -13.09
N SER A 318 5.05 2.14 -14.32
CA SER A 318 5.50 1.19 -15.36
C SER A 318 6.99 1.35 -15.70
N ARG A 319 7.50 2.58 -15.74
CA ARG A 319 8.94 2.85 -15.95
C ARG A 319 9.78 2.39 -14.76
N ALA A 320 9.32 2.58 -13.52
CA ALA A 320 10.03 2.09 -12.35
C ALA A 320 10.16 0.55 -12.35
N TYR A 321 9.08 -0.17 -12.70
CA TYR A 321 9.12 -1.64 -12.86
C TYR A 321 10.11 -2.07 -13.96
N ALA A 322 10.07 -1.43 -15.13
CA ALA A 322 11.00 -1.74 -16.21
C ALA A 322 12.46 -1.51 -15.82
N MET A 323 12.75 -0.37 -15.18
CA MET A 323 14.12 0.00 -14.84
C MET A 323 14.73 -0.89 -13.76
N VAL A 324 14.00 -1.18 -12.67
CA VAL A 324 14.54 -2.03 -11.60
C VAL A 324 14.82 -3.44 -12.12
N HIS A 325 13.91 -4.01 -12.92
CA HIS A 325 14.07 -5.38 -13.43
C HIS A 325 15.08 -5.49 -14.58
N THR A 326 15.26 -4.42 -15.38
CA THR A 326 16.36 -4.36 -16.35
C THR A 326 17.72 -4.33 -15.65
N ALA A 327 17.89 -3.53 -14.59
CA ALA A 327 19.14 -3.50 -13.82
C ALA A 327 19.41 -4.82 -13.10
N ILE A 328 18.37 -5.44 -12.51
CA ILE A 328 18.46 -6.79 -11.91
C ILE A 328 18.93 -7.80 -12.96
N TYR A 329 18.34 -7.78 -14.15
CA TYR A 329 18.70 -8.67 -15.24
C TYR A 329 20.15 -8.45 -15.71
N ASP A 330 20.57 -7.20 -15.89
CA ASP A 330 21.93 -6.87 -16.34
C ASP A 330 22.98 -7.35 -15.33
N ALA A 331 22.71 -7.16 -14.03
CA ALA A 331 23.54 -7.69 -12.96
C ALA A 331 23.57 -9.23 -12.96
N TRP A 332 22.41 -9.88 -13.15
CA TRP A 332 22.30 -11.34 -13.24
C TRP A 332 23.04 -11.92 -14.44
N SER A 333 22.92 -11.31 -15.62
CA SER A 333 23.49 -11.79 -16.89
C SER A 333 25.01 -11.89 -16.84
N SER A 334 25.66 -11.08 -15.98
CA SER A 334 27.10 -11.14 -15.72
C SER A 334 27.58 -12.47 -15.10
N TYR A 335 26.65 -13.32 -14.65
CA TYR A 335 26.91 -14.66 -14.09
C TYR A 335 26.43 -15.81 -14.98
N ASP A 336 25.81 -15.49 -16.12
CA ASP A 336 25.35 -16.47 -17.10
C ASP A 336 26.32 -16.56 -18.29
N ASP A 337 26.50 -17.76 -18.83
CA ASP A 337 27.47 -18.00 -19.93
C ASP A 337 26.93 -17.56 -21.30
N THR A 338 25.63 -17.26 -21.40
CA THR A 338 24.90 -17.04 -22.67
C THR A 338 24.25 -15.67 -22.72
N ALA A 339 23.57 -15.26 -21.65
CA ALA A 339 22.83 -14.01 -21.61
C ALA A 339 23.74 -12.81 -21.88
N VAL A 340 23.17 -11.76 -22.47
CA VAL A 340 23.85 -10.49 -22.70
C VAL A 340 23.08 -9.36 -22.05
N ARG A 341 23.80 -8.40 -21.46
CA ARG A 341 23.19 -7.19 -20.87
C ARG A 341 22.38 -6.42 -21.91
N VAL A 342 21.27 -5.84 -21.46
CA VAL A 342 20.46 -4.85 -22.18
C VAL A 342 21.21 -3.53 -22.26
N SER A 343 21.66 -2.99 -21.12
CA SER A 343 22.31 -1.69 -21.04
C SER A 343 23.72 -1.73 -21.65
N PHE A 344 24.09 -0.65 -22.34
CA PHE A 344 25.43 -0.49 -22.93
C PHE A 344 26.48 -0.34 -21.83
N ASP A 345 27.66 -0.94 -22.04
CA ASP A 345 28.85 -0.77 -21.20
C ASP A 345 29.44 0.64 -21.41
N LEU A 346 29.13 1.59 -20.52
CA LEU A 346 29.56 2.98 -20.68
C LEU A 346 31.01 3.19 -20.23
N GLU A 347 31.45 2.47 -19.20
CA GLU A 347 32.78 2.55 -18.60
C GLU A 347 33.82 1.64 -19.29
N GLY A 348 33.37 0.61 -20.02
CA GLY A 348 34.22 -0.36 -20.70
C GLY A 348 34.81 -1.43 -19.77
N ASP A 349 34.17 -1.70 -18.64
CA ASP A 349 34.66 -2.60 -17.59
C ASP A 349 33.82 -3.86 -17.36
N ASN A 350 32.68 -4.02 -18.05
CA ASN A 350 31.85 -5.23 -17.99
C ASN A 350 32.65 -6.53 -18.18
N THR A 351 33.51 -6.58 -19.21
CA THR A 351 34.36 -7.76 -19.44
C THR A 351 35.31 -8.08 -18.27
N ALA A 352 35.78 -7.05 -17.55
CA ALA A 352 36.65 -7.24 -16.40
C ALA A 352 35.87 -7.70 -15.16
N LEU A 353 34.66 -7.18 -14.98
CA LEU A 353 33.75 -7.57 -13.90
C LEU A 353 33.29 -9.02 -14.07
N GLU A 354 32.79 -9.39 -15.25
CA GLU A 354 32.39 -10.76 -15.62
C GLU A 354 33.52 -11.77 -15.42
N ALA A 355 34.76 -11.41 -15.79
CA ALA A 355 35.91 -12.28 -15.59
C ALA A 355 36.23 -12.56 -14.10
N GLY A 356 35.75 -11.68 -13.20
CA GLY A 356 35.83 -11.84 -11.75
C GLY A 356 34.63 -12.54 -11.12
N ALA A 357 33.51 -12.64 -11.84
CA ALA A 357 32.26 -13.22 -11.36
C ALA A 357 32.38 -14.72 -11.11
N VAL A 358 31.80 -15.19 -10.01
CA VAL A 358 31.66 -16.61 -9.69
C VAL A 358 30.19 -16.94 -9.57
N SER A 359 29.67 -17.72 -10.51
CA SER A 359 28.25 -18.07 -10.57
C SER A 359 27.85 -18.96 -9.38
N SER A 360 26.97 -18.42 -8.52
CA SER A 360 26.25 -19.11 -7.45
C SER A 360 25.05 -18.25 -7.05
N ASP A 361 24.00 -18.86 -6.51
CA ASP A 361 22.77 -18.15 -6.19
C ASP A 361 23.01 -16.97 -5.23
N ALA A 362 23.76 -17.20 -4.15
CA ALA A 362 24.11 -16.13 -3.20
C ALA A 362 24.87 -14.93 -3.84
N ASN A 363 25.70 -15.19 -4.85
CA ASN A 363 26.43 -14.12 -5.53
C ASN A 363 25.53 -13.36 -6.51
N LYS A 364 24.67 -14.08 -7.25
CA LYS A 364 23.66 -13.50 -8.13
C LYS A 364 22.69 -12.64 -7.32
N GLU A 365 22.14 -13.19 -6.23
CA GLU A 365 21.24 -12.49 -5.31
C GLU A 365 21.84 -11.18 -4.81
N LYS A 366 23.11 -11.21 -4.40
CA LYS A 366 23.80 -10.03 -3.94
C LYS A 366 23.95 -8.97 -5.04
N ALA A 367 24.42 -9.35 -6.23
CA ALA A 367 24.58 -8.41 -7.33
C ALA A 367 23.25 -7.81 -7.80
N MET A 368 22.23 -8.65 -7.98
CA MET A 368 20.87 -8.24 -8.31
C MET A 368 20.32 -7.24 -7.28
N SER A 369 20.62 -7.46 -5.99
CA SER A 369 20.16 -6.58 -4.92
C SER A 369 20.84 -5.23 -4.90
N TYR A 370 22.16 -5.16 -5.15
CA TYR A 370 22.84 -3.87 -5.30
C TYR A 370 22.32 -3.10 -6.52
N ALA A 371 21.98 -3.79 -7.62
CA ALA A 371 21.37 -3.15 -8.79
C ALA A 371 20.01 -2.54 -8.46
N ALA A 372 19.11 -3.35 -7.87
CA ALA A 372 17.78 -2.91 -7.47
C ALA A 372 17.83 -1.76 -6.46
N PHE A 373 18.63 -1.89 -5.40
CA PHE A 373 18.82 -0.85 -4.39
C PHE A 373 19.29 0.47 -5.00
N THR A 374 20.25 0.41 -5.94
CA THR A 374 20.81 1.61 -6.58
C THR A 374 19.77 2.32 -7.46
N VAL A 375 19.03 1.56 -8.29
CA VAL A 375 17.96 2.12 -9.13
C VAL A 375 16.83 2.71 -8.28
N LEU A 376 16.33 1.98 -7.28
CA LEU A 376 15.19 2.41 -6.47
C LEU A 376 15.53 3.60 -5.55
N SER A 377 16.75 3.65 -5.03
CA SER A 377 17.24 4.81 -4.27
C SER A 377 17.26 6.09 -5.12
N HIS A 378 17.46 5.96 -6.44
CA HIS A 378 17.41 7.08 -7.38
C HIS A 378 15.96 7.47 -7.71
N LEU A 379 15.15 6.50 -8.16
CA LEU A 379 13.83 6.76 -8.72
C LEU A 379 12.78 7.17 -7.68
N LEU A 380 12.84 6.60 -6.47
CA LEU A 380 11.79 6.74 -5.44
C LEU A 380 12.40 7.19 -4.11
N PRO A 381 13.02 8.38 -4.06
CA PRO A 381 13.67 8.88 -2.83
C PRO A 381 12.64 9.09 -1.71
N GLY A 382 13.05 8.83 -0.47
CA GLY A 382 12.20 8.98 0.73
C GLY A 382 11.73 7.68 1.36
N HIS A 383 12.10 6.53 0.80
CA HIS A 383 11.77 5.18 1.31
C HIS A 383 13.01 4.47 1.89
N ASP A 384 13.98 5.23 2.44
CA ASP A 384 15.26 4.71 2.93
C ASP A 384 15.08 3.58 3.96
N ALA A 385 14.06 3.68 4.83
CA ALA A 385 13.78 2.68 5.85
C ALA A 385 13.39 1.32 5.26
N LEU A 386 12.51 1.32 4.25
CA LEU A 386 12.10 0.07 3.58
C LEU A 386 13.27 -0.57 2.83
N LEU A 387 14.08 0.24 2.13
CA LEU A 387 15.29 -0.23 1.46
C LEU A 387 16.33 -0.78 2.47
N GLU A 388 16.46 -0.16 3.64
CA GLU A 388 17.33 -0.62 4.72
C GLU A 388 16.87 -1.97 5.26
N THR A 389 15.57 -2.12 5.57
CA THR A 389 14.99 -3.39 6.02
C THR A 389 15.22 -4.51 5.01
N VAL A 390 15.01 -4.25 3.71
CA VAL A 390 15.21 -5.26 2.67
C VAL A 390 16.70 -5.63 2.53
N MET A 391 17.60 -4.64 2.48
CA MET A 391 19.04 -4.92 2.32
C MET A 391 19.63 -5.60 3.55
N GLN A 392 19.36 -5.10 4.76
CA GLN A 392 20.02 -5.56 5.97
C GLN A 392 19.29 -6.73 6.64
N ASP A 393 18.00 -6.58 6.92
CA ASP A 393 17.27 -7.56 7.73
C ASP A 393 16.90 -8.78 6.89
N ARG A 394 16.38 -8.55 5.68
CA ARG A 394 15.94 -9.62 4.79
C ARG A 394 17.08 -10.32 4.07
N LEU A 395 18.05 -9.57 3.57
CA LEU A 395 19.10 -10.10 2.69
C LEU A 395 20.49 -10.18 3.37
N GLY A 396 20.73 -9.44 4.46
CA GLY A 396 22.01 -9.44 5.17
C GLY A 396 23.15 -8.73 4.45
N PHE A 397 22.85 -7.77 3.57
CA PHE A 397 23.81 -6.99 2.78
C PHE A 397 24.03 -5.57 3.33
N ASP A 398 25.21 -5.00 3.05
CA ASP A 398 25.55 -3.64 3.45
C ASP A 398 24.89 -2.61 2.52
N LEU A 399 24.42 -1.47 3.04
CA LEU A 399 23.80 -0.38 2.25
C LEU A 399 24.80 0.34 1.32
N THR A 400 26.09 0.20 1.60
CA THR A 400 27.16 0.80 0.80
C THR A 400 27.97 -0.29 0.13
N ASP A 401 28.64 0.07 -0.97
CA ASP A 401 29.64 -0.79 -1.61
C ASP A 401 30.63 -1.35 -0.56
N ASP A 402 30.62 -2.67 -0.41
CA ASP A 402 31.46 -3.42 0.52
C ASP A 402 32.81 -3.84 -0.11
N GLY A 403 33.05 -3.44 -1.36
CA GLY A 403 34.23 -3.75 -2.15
C GLY A 403 34.22 -5.16 -2.75
N SER A 404 33.07 -5.85 -2.73
CA SER A 404 32.90 -7.14 -3.38
C SER A 404 32.68 -7.02 -4.89
N ILE A 405 32.93 -8.10 -5.63
CA ILE A 405 32.69 -8.11 -7.08
C ILE A 405 31.18 -8.08 -7.38
N GLU A 406 30.37 -8.67 -6.49
CA GLU A 406 28.93 -8.68 -6.58
C GLU A 406 28.35 -7.27 -6.45
N ALA A 407 28.81 -6.49 -5.45
CA ALA A 407 28.41 -5.10 -5.30
C ALA A 407 28.84 -4.25 -6.50
N ALA A 408 30.07 -4.44 -6.99
CA ALA A 408 30.56 -3.75 -8.18
C ALA A 408 29.70 -4.03 -9.41
N ILE A 409 29.39 -5.31 -9.71
CA ILE A 409 28.52 -5.70 -10.83
C ILE A 409 27.13 -5.08 -10.70
N GLY A 410 26.54 -5.12 -9.51
CA GLY A 410 25.18 -4.60 -9.30
C GLY A 410 25.10 -3.09 -9.47
N ILE A 411 26.03 -2.35 -8.87
CA ILE A 411 26.09 -0.88 -8.97
C ILE A 411 26.34 -0.46 -10.41
N ASP A 412 27.29 -1.11 -11.09
CA ASP A 412 27.63 -0.86 -12.49
C ASP A 412 26.44 -1.07 -13.43
N ALA A 413 25.73 -2.19 -13.32
CA ALA A 413 24.52 -2.45 -14.09
C ALA A 413 23.43 -1.38 -13.89
N ALA A 414 23.29 -0.87 -12.67
CA ALA A 414 22.36 0.22 -12.37
C ALA A 414 22.83 1.57 -12.93
N GLU A 415 24.13 1.88 -12.85
CA GLU A 415 24.71 3.13 -13.35
C GLU A 415 24.64 3.21 -14.88
N ASP A 416 24.97 2.13 -15.59
CA ASP A 416 24.83 1.99 -17.06
C ASP A 416 23.38 2.33 -17.49
N LEU A 417 22.39 1.72 -16.82
CA LEU A 417 20.97 1.93 -17.13
C LEU A 417 20.50 3.35 -16.79
N LEU A 418 20.79 3.85 -15.59
CA LEU A 418 20.35 5.18 -15.14
C LEU A 418 20.91 6.29 -16.01
N ALA A 419 22.16 6.14 -16.48
CA ALA A 419 22.81 7.11 -17.36
C ALA A 419 22.09 7.21 -18.72
N LEU A 420 21.63 6.09 -19.29
CA LEU A 420 20.85 6.09 -20.52
C LEU A 420 19.45 6.68 -20.31
N ARG A 421 18.86 6.44 -19.13
CA ARG A 421 17.48 6.82 -18.80
C ARG A 421 17.30 8.27 -18.34
N ILE A 422 18.38 9.05 -18.17
CA ILE A 422 18.31 10.42 -17.61
C ILE A 422 17.56 11.43 -18.50
N ASP A 423 17.59 11.23 -19.82
CA ASP A 423 16.96 12.08 -20.84
C ASP A 423 16.18 11.23 -21.85
N ASP A 424 15.51 10.19 -21.34
CA ASP A 424 14.74 9.24 -22.15
C ASP A 424 13.34 9.75 -22.51
N GLY A 425 13.10 11.05 -22.55
CA GLY A 425 11.77 11.64 -22.82
C GLY A 425 10.82 11.69 -21.61
N SER A 426 11.10 10.99 -20.51
CA SER A 426 10.20 10.96 -19.33
C SER A 426 10.11 12.30 -18.59
N ASN A 427 11.14 13.15 -18.73
CA ASN A 427 11.34 14.39 -17.96
C ASN A 427 11.39 14.16 -16.44
N GLU A 428 12.03 13.09 -15.98
CA GLU A 428 12.22 12.76 -14.56
C GLU A 428 12.79 13.94 -13.75
N ALA A 429 13.86 14.59 -14.23
CA ALA A 429 14.47 15.74 -13.56
C ALA A 429 13.54 16.96 -13.44
N GLY A 430 12.53 17.06 -14.31
CA GLY A 430 11.46 18.05 -14.28
C GLY A 430 10.23 17.60 -13.46
N GLY A 431 10.33 16.51 -12.71
CA GLY A 431 9.23 15.93 -11.94
C GLY A 431 8.17 15.26 -12.81
N TYR A 432 8.56 14.71 -13.95
CA TYR A 432 7.67 14.07 -14.94
C TYR A 432 6.59 15.00 -15.52
N THR A 433 6.83 16.31 -15.47
CA THR A 433 5.87 17.30 -15.97
C THR A 433 5.85 17.34 -17.49
N GLY A 434 4.66 17.52 -18.07
CA GLY A 434 4.49 17.71 -19.52
C GLY A 434 3.46 18.79 -19.82
N THR A 435 3.39 19.20 -21.08
CA THR A 435 2.41 20.21 -21.53
C THR A 435 1.48 19.63 -22.57
N PHE A 436 0.19 19.63 -22.27
CA PHE A 436 -0.88 19.35 -23.21
C PHE A 436 -1.86 20.51 -23.23
N THR A 437 -2.29 20.93 -24.42
CA THR A 437 -3.34 21.95 -24.56
C THR A 437 -4.60 21.26 -25.04
N PRO A 438 -5.59 21.02 -24.18
CA PRO A 438 -6.79 20.31 -24.57
C PRO A 438 -7.60 21.14 -25.56
N THR A 439 -8.25 20.47 -26.50
CA THR A 439 -9.14 21.14 -27.46
C THR A 439 -10.31 21.81 -26.73
N ASN A 440 -10.85 21.16 -25.70
CA ASN A 440 -11.82 21.76 -24.78
C ASN A 440 -11.08 22.22 -23.51
N PRO A 441 -11.04 23.53 -23.20
CA PRO A 441 -10.29 24.01 -22.04
C PRO A 441 -10.92 23.63 -20.69
N ASP A 442 -12.25 23.58 -20.62
CA ASP A 442 -13.03 23.23 -19.43
C ASP A 442 -14.50 22.93 -19.81
N PRO A 443 -15.33 22.41 -18.88
CA PRO A 443 -16.72 22.04 -19.16
C PRO A 443 -17.64 23.21 -19.55
N SER A 444 -17.22 24.47 -19.40
CA SER A 444 -18.00 25.63 -19.83
C SER A 444 -17.77 26.05 -21.28
N GLN A 445 -16.80 25.44 -21.96
CA GLN A 445 -16.47 25.72 -23.35
C GLN A 445 -16.16 24.44 -24.14
N ILE A 446 -17.17 23.87 -24.78
CA ILE A 446 -17.04 22.70 -25.66
C ILE A 446 -16.79 23.17 -27.10
N ASN A 447 -15.53 23.09 -27.54
CA ASN A 447 -15.11 23.43 -28.91
C ASN A 447 -15.28 22.24 -29.87
N ASP A 448 -15.04 21.02 -29.39
CA ASP A 448 -15.27 19.78 -30.11
C ASP A 448 -15.84 18.72 -29.14
N ILE A 449 -17.05 18.23 -29.41
CA ILE A 449 -17.72 17.23 -28.56
C ILE A 449 -17.01 15.88 -28.52
N THR A 450 -16.12 15.61 -29.50
CA THR A 450 -15.32 14.39 -29.51
C THR A 450 -14.01 14.52 -28.75
N ALA A 451 -13.64 15.73 -28.34
CA ALA A 451 -12.37 15.97 -27.67
C ALA A 451 -12.46 15.81 -26.15
N TRP A 452 -11.35 15.47 -25.49
CA TRP A 452 -11.24 15.39 -24.05
C TRP A 452 -11.45 16.76 -23.43
N THR A 453 -12.17 16.76 -22.31
CA THR A 453 -12.48 17.95 -21.53
C THR A 453 -11.99 17.70 -20.11
N PRO A 454 -11.08 18.53 -19.58
CA PRO A 454 -10.67 18.45 -18.18
C PRO A 454 -11.87 18.64 -17.25
N GLU A 455 -12.15 17.66 -16.40
CA GLU A 455 -13.26 17.74 -15.45
C GLU A 455 -12.83 18.40 -14.12
N SER A 456 -13.79 18.78 -13.28
CA SER A 456 -13.48 19.24 -11.91
C SER A 456 -13.08 18.06 -11.02
N VAL A 457 -12.23 18.31 -10.01
CA VAL A 457 -11.82 17.27 -9.03
C VAL A 457 -12.26 17.66 -7.60
N PRO A 458 -13.23 16.97 -6.99
CA PRO A 458 -14.11 15.95 -7.60
C PRO A 458 -15.08 16.59 -8.61
N ILE A 459 -15.76 15.76 -9.41
CA ILE A 459 -16.81 16.22 -10.32
C ILE A 459 -17.96 16.85 -9.51
N ASP A 460 -18.49 17.97 -10.00
CA ASP A 460 -19.58 18.76 -9.40
C ASP A 460 -19.36 19.13 -7.91
N PRO A 461 -18.24 19.79 -7.58
CA PRO A 461 -17.84 20.04 -6.19
C PRO A 461 -18.73 21.08 -5.51
N GLU A 462 -18.91 20.97 -4.19
CA GLU A 462 -19.40 22.10 -3.38
C GLU A 462 -18.30 23.17 -3.24
N GLY A 463 -18.15 24.05 -4.25
CA GLY A 463 -17.19 25.15 -4.21
C GLY A 463 -16.46 25.40 -5.53
N VAL A 464 -15.30 26.07 -5.48
CA VAL A 464 -14.41 26.23 -6.65
C VAL A 464 -13.26 25.25 -6.48
N ALA A 465 -13.26 24.18 -7.27
CA ALA A 465 -12.18 23.19 -7.32
C ALA A 465 -11.31 23.40 -8.58
N PRO A 466 -10.07 22.92 -8.61
CA PRO A 466 -9.26 22.90 -9.82
C PRO A 466 -9.84 21.93 -10.87
N TYR A 467 -9.53 22.20 -12.14
CA TYR A 467 -9.74 21.25 -13.22
C TYR A 467 -8.57 20.27 -13.30
N GLN A 468 -8.83 19.10 -13.89
CA GLN A 468 -7.81 18.12 -14.19
C GLN A 468 -6.69 18.70 -15.08
N GLU A 469 -5.48 18.19 -14.90
CA GLU A 469 -4.35 18.41 -15.79
C GLU A 469 -3.99 17.08 -16.43
N PHE A 470 -3.67 17.07 -17.73
CA PHE A 470 -3.34 15.83 -18.43
C PHE A 470 -2.10 15.19 -17.80
N LEU A 471 -2.23 13.96 -17.29
CA LEU A 471 -1.12 13.25 -16.65
C LEU A 471 -0.09 12.79 -17.70
N THR A 472 1.17 13.21 -17.53
CA THR A 472 2.34 12.80 -18.33
C THR A 472 2.09 12.77 -19.86
N PRO A 473 1.66 13.87 -20.50
CA PRO A 473 1.35 13.87 -21.93
C PRO A 473 2.56 13.65 -22.84
N GLN A 474 3.78 13.81 -22.33
CA GLN A 474 5.03 13.55 -23.04
C GLN A 474 5.38 12.05 -23.14
N TRP A 475 4.55 11.16 -22.60
CA TRP A 475 4.95 9.75 -22.42
C TRP A 475 5.17 8.98 -23.74
N GLY A 476 4.61 9.47 -24.85
CA GLY A 476 4.93 8.95 -26.20
C GLY A 476 6.37 9.23 -26.65
N ASP A 477 7.01 10.25 -26.07
CA ASP A 477 8.42 10.59 -26.32
C ASP A 477 9.39 9.72 -25.49
N VAL A 478 8.87 8.83 -24.63
CA VAL A 478 9.72 8.00 -23.77
C VAL A 478 10.41 6.92 -24.61
N GLU A 479 11.72 6.74 -24.40
CA GLU A 479 12.47 5.66 -25.06
C GLU A 479 11.85 4.30 -24.71
N SER A 480 11.39 3.58 -25.73
CA SER A 480 10.79 2.26 -25.58
C SER A 480 11.82 1.14 -25.40
N PHE A 481 11.36 -0.07 -25.08
CA PHE A 481 12.21 -1.25 -25.08
C PHE A 481 12.16 -1.99 -26.42
N ALA A 482 10.97 -2.27 -26.94
CA ALA A 482 10.74 -3.12 -28.11
C ALA A 482 9.83 -2.49 -29.17
N LEU A 483 9.33 -1.26 -28.96
CA LEU A 483 8.59 -0.58 -30.03
C LEU A 483 9.55 -0.28 -31.18
N LEU A 484 9.00 -0.32 -32.41
CA LEU A 484 9.79 -0.04 -33.60
C LEU A 484 10.26 1.41 -33.58
N GLU A 485 11.46 1.65 -34.13
CA GLU A 485 11.96 2.99 -34.41
C GLU A 485 11.91 3.28 -35.92
N ASP A 486 11.71 4.54 -36.26
CA ASP A 486 11.81 5.04 -37.62
C ASP A 486 13.28 5.30 -38.04
N ALA A 487 13.48 5.87 -39.23
CA ALA A 487 14.83 6.10 -39.76
C ALA A 487 15.60 7.22 -39.04
N ASP A 488 14.91 8.05 -38.25
CA ASP A 488 15.48 9.13 -37.47
C ASP A 488 15.72 8.72 -36.00
N GLY A 489 15.35 7.48 -35.62
CA GLY A 489 15.51 6.92 -34.26
C GLY A 489 14.37 7.28 -33.31
N GLU A 490 13.25 7.78 -33.84
CA GLU A 490 12.05 8.09 -33.05
C GLU A 490 11.10 6.88 -33.07
N THR A 491 10.33 6.67 -32.01
CA THR A 491 9.35 5.57 -31.95
C THR A 491 8.32 5.65 -33.09
N ASP A 492 8.23 4.58 -33.89
CA ASP A 492 7.26 4.39 -34.96
C ASP A 492 6.00 3.69 -34.42
N PHE A 493 4.98 4.51 -34.14
CA PHE A 493 3.68 4.04 -33.68
C PHE A 493 2.77 3.51 -34.80
N SER A 494 3.20 3.44 -36.06
CA SER A 494 2.29 3.10 -37.17
C SER A 494 1.66 1.70 -37.06
N ASP A 495 2.32 0.78 -36.36
CA ASP A 495 1.81 -0.57 -36.11
C ASP A 495 1.03 -0.70 -34.79
N THR A 496 1.19 0.23 -33.83
CA THR A 496 0.51 0.19 -32.52
C THR A 496 -0.61 1.21 -32.39
N LEU A 497 -0.62 2.27 -33.19
CA LEU A 497 -1.66 3.28 -33.19
C LEU A 497 -2.95 2.67 -33.77
N PRO A 498 -4.02 2.56 -32.96
CA PRO A 498 -5.24 1.90 -33.39
C PRO A 498 -6.00 2.75 -34.43
N VAL A 499 -7.10 2.22 -34.97
CA VAL A 499 -7.93 3.01 -35.89
C VAL A 499 -8.56 4.21 -35.17
N PRO A 500 -8.80 5.34 -35.85
CA PRO A 500 -9.39 6.51 -35.21
C PRO A 500 -10.75 6.20 -34.53
N PRO A 501 -11.01 6.77 -33.34
CA PRO A 501 -12.25 6.52 -32.61
C PRO A 501 -13.47 7.14 -33.33
N LYS A 502 -14.67 6.77 -32.88
CA LYS A 502 -15.91 7.14 -33.56
C LYS A 502 -16.09 8.67 -33.61
N ALA A 503 -16.14 9.25 -34.80
CA ALA A 503 -16.42 10.68 -34.99
C ALA A 503 -17.89 11.04 -34.70
N PHE A 504 -18.17 12.29 -34.33
CA PHE A 504 -19.54 12.79 -34.09
C PHE A 504 -20.38 12.91 -35.37
N PHE A 505 -19.78 13.29 -36.50
CA PHE A 505 -20.45 13.37 -37.81
C PHE A 505 -20.21 12.10 -38.64
N THR A 506 -21.14 11.78 -39.53
CA THR A 506 -20.91 10.73 -40.55
C THR A 506 -19.90 11.19 -41.59
N ASP A 507 -19.28 10.25 -42.32
CA ASP A 507 -18.24 10.55 -43.32
C ASP A 507 -18.66 11.60 -44.36
N GLU A 508 -19.93 11.56 -44.81
CA GLU A 508 -20.48 12.54 -45.77
C GLU A 508 -20.52 13.96 -45.21
N TYR A 509 -20.68 14.08 -43.89
CA TYR A 509 -20.84 15.32 -43.17
C TYR A 509 -19.63 15.66 -42.27
N ALA A 510 -18.49 15.00 -42.44
CA ALA A 510 -17.32 15.12 -41.56
C ALA A 510 -16.78 16.55 -41.38
N ALA A 511 -16.98 17.42 -42.38
CA ALA A 511 -16.57 18.84 -42.31
C ALA A 511 -17.66 19.77 -41.76
N SER A 512 -18.75 19.22 -41.22
CA SER A 512 -19.80 20.00 -40.55
C SER A 512 -19.28 20.54 -39.21
N VAL A 513 -19.90 21.60 -38.70
CA VAL A 513 -19.48 22.25 -37.46
C VAL A 513 -20.65 22.28 -36.48
N LEU A 514 -20.46 21.67 -35.31
CA LEU A 514 -21.38 21.81 -34.18
C LEU A 514 -21.10 23.15 -33.48
N ASN A 515 -22.15 23.94 -33.30
CA ASN A 515 -22.15 25.03 -32.33
C ASN A 515 -22.92 24.56 -31.11
N PHE A 516 -22.18 24.17 -30.07
CA PHE A 516 -22.70 23.55 -28.85
C PHE A 516 -23.69 24.48 -28.12
N ASP A 517 -23.26 25.70 -27.77
CA ASP A 517 -24.09 26.70 -27.06
C ASP A 517 -25.40 27.06 -27.80
N ALA A 518 -25.35 27.10 -29.13
CA ALA A 518 -26.53 27.40 -29.93
C ALA A 518 -27.39 26.16 -30.23
N ALA A 519 -26.91 24.96 -29.91
CA ALA A 519 -27.49 23.68 -30.30
C ALA A 519 -27.81 23.62 -31.81
N THR A 520 -26.85 24.01 -32.65
CA THR A 520 -27.01 23.99 -34.12
C THR A 520 -25.82 23.37 -34.84
N ILE A 521 -26.05 22.82 -36.03
CA ILE A 521 -25.01 22.27 -36.90
C ILE A 521 -24.97 23.06 -38.21
N THR A 522 -23.79 23.50 -38.62
CA THR A 522 -23.55 24.01 -39.98
C THR A 522 -23.13 22.86 -40.87
N LEU A 523 -23.94 22.55 -41.88
CA LEU A 523 -23.76 21.36 -42.73
C LEU A 523 -22.64 21.55 -43.75
N SER A 524 -21.84 20.51 -43.98
CA SER A 524 -20.82 20.50 -45.05
C SER A 524 -21.32 19.99 -46.41
N ALA A 525 -22.47 19.32 -46.44
CA ALA A 525 -23.14 18.82 -47.63
C ALA A 525 -24.65 19.15 -47.61
N ASP A 526 -25.31 19.04 -48.77
CA ASP A 526 -26.77 19.23 -48.84
C ASP A 526 -27.48 18.12 -48.03
N PHE A 527 -28.58 18.44 -47.36
CA PHE A 527 -29.37 17.49 -46.56
C PHE A 527 -30.87 17.74 -46.72
N GLU A 528 -31.68 16.69 -46.78
CA GLU A 528 -33.14 16.82 -46.82
C GLU A 528 -33.75 16.26 -45.54
N LEU A 529 -34.47 17.11 -44.79
CA LEU A 529 -35.24 16.73 -43.61
C LEU A 529 -36.70 17.13 -43.78
N ASP A 530 -37.62 16.17 -43.65
CA ASP A 530 -39.07 16.39 -43.75
C ASP A 530 -39.52 17.16 -45.01
N GLY A 531 -38.82 16.96 -46.13
CA GLY A 531 -39.10 17.61 -47.42
C GLY A 531 -38.54 19.04 -47.55
N VAL A 532 -37.72 19.48 -46.60
CA VAL A 532 -36.94 20.73 -46.64
C VAL A 532 -35.50 20.39 -47.00
N ILE A 533 -34.98 21.00 -48.06
CA ILE A 533 -33.58 20.86 -48.48
C ILE A 533 -32.78 22.00 -47.83
N TYR A 534 -31.77 21.60 -47.07
CA TYR A 534 -30.73 22.46 -46.52
C TYR A 534 -29.50 22.34 -47.41
N LEU A 535 -28.95 23.46 -47.83
CA LEU A 535 -27.73 23.47 -48.66
C LEU A 535 -26.48 23.44 -47.78
N ALA A 536 -25.37 22.96 -48.35
CA ALA A 536 -24.07 23.07 -47.71
C ALA A 536 -23.77 24.53 -47.25
N GLY A 537 -23.35 24.67 -45.98
CA GLY A 537 -23.12 25.93 -45.29
C GLY A 537 -24.34 26.51 -44.58
N GLU A 538 -25.54 25.92 -44.74
CA GLU A 538 -26.71 26.28 -43.94
C GLU A 538 -26.67 25.63 -42.56
N THR A 539 -27.35 26.27 -41.61
CA THR A 539 -27.43 25.84 -40.22
C THR A 539 -28.77 25.15 -39.96
N ILE A 540 -28.73 24.04 -39.23
CA ILE A 540 -29.90 23.26 -38.78
C ILE A 540 -29.85 23.05 -37.27
N ASP A 541 -31.01 23.03 -36.62
CA ASP A 541 -31.10 22.75 -35.18
C ASP A 541 -30.70 21.29 -34.88
N VAL A 542 -29.92 21.09 -33.83
CA VAL A 542 -29.58 19.75 -33.34
C VAL A 542 -30.86 19.04 -32.91
N SER A 543 -31.06 17.82 -33.40
CA SER A 543 -32.18 16.98 -33.01
C SER A 543 -31.92 15.51 -33.30
N LYS A 544 -32.66 14.63 -32.61
CA LYS A 544 -32.61 13.17 -32.83
C LYS A 544 -32.88 12.75 -34.29
N ALA A 545 -33.57 13.59 -35.07
CA ALA A 545 -33.85 13.29 -36.49
C ALA A 545 -32.59 13.33 -37.38
N LEU A 546 -31.49 13.91 -36.90
CA LEU A 546 -30.22 13.97 -37.61
C LEU A 546 -29.35 12.72 -37.40
N ILE A 547 -29.67 11.91 -36.38
CA ILE A 547 -28.90 10.71 -36.02
C ILE A 547 -29.02 9.66 -37.14
N GLY A 548 -27.88 9.08 -37.50
CA GLY A 548 -27.73 8.08 -38.56
C GLY A 548 -27.65 8.66 -39.97
N SER A 549 -27.90 9.97 -40.14
CA SER A 549 -27.74 10.67 -41.43
C SER A 549 -26.59 11.66 -41.38
N VAL A 550 -26.70 12.68 -40.52
CA VAL A 550 -25.68 13.73 -40.33
C VAL A 550 -24.83 13.41 -39.11
N ILE A 551 -25.48 13.08 -37.98
CA ILE A 551 -24.82 12.69 -36.73
C ILE A 551 -24.55 11.18 -36.80
N ASN A 552 -23.34 10.78 -36.46
CA ASN A 552 -22.91 9.39 -36.45
C ASN A 552 -23.67 8.60 -35.39
N GLN A 553 -24.44 7.60 -35.82
CA GLN A 553 -25.17 6.70 -34.93
C GLN A 553 -24.23 5.99 -33.95
N GLY A 554 -23.02 5.60 -34.39
CA GLY A 554 -22.06 4.89 -33.56
C GLY A 554 -21.57 5.70 -32.36
N PHE A 555 -21.44 7.03 -32.50
CA PHE A 555 -21.07 7.92 -31.39
C PHE A 555 -22.18 8.00 -30.33
N ILE A 556 -23.44 7.95 -30.76
CA ILE A 556 -24.60 7.92 -29.84
C ILE A 556 -24.71 6.55 -29.17
N ASP A 557 -24.52 5.47 -29.95
CA ASP A 557 -24.69 4.10 -29.47
C ASP A 557 -23.68 3.75 -28.37
N GLN A 558 -22.41 4.17 -28.50
CA GLN A 558 -21.39 3.92 -27.47
C GLN A 558 -21.68 4.66 -26.16
N ALA A 559 -22.22 5.88 -26.22
CA ALA A 559 -22.62 6.61 -25.01
C ALA A 559 -23.83 5.93 -24.34
N MET A 560 -24.81 5.50 -25.14
CA MET A 560 -25.98 4.78 -24.64
C MET A 560 -25.64 3.38 -24.11
N GLU A 561 -24.60 2.74 -24.61
CA GLU A 561 -24.08 1.49 -24.05
C GLU A 561 -23.61 1.70 -22.61
N ILE A 562 -22.81 2.73 -22.33
CA ILE A 562 -22.35 3.05 -20.97
C ILE A 562 -23.52 3.44 -20.05
N VAL A 563 -24.50 4.22 -20.55
CA VAL A 563 -25.73 4.50 -19.80
C VAL A 563 -26.46 3.21 -19.42
N ASN A 564 -26.57 2.26 -20.36
CA ASN A 564 -27.22 0.98 -20.10
C ASN A 564 -26.44 0.12 -19.09
N ILE A 565 -25.10 0.10 -19.16
CA ILE A 565 -24.25 -0.61 -18.19
C ILE A 565 -24.46 0.00 -16.80
N SER A 566 -24.31 1.32 -16.67
CA SER A 566 -24.52 2.06 -15.41
C SER A 566 -25.91 1.77 -14.80
N ALA A 567 -26.96 1.72 -15.61
CA ALA A 567 -28.31 1.43 -15.15
C ALA A 567 -28.53 0.00 -14.64
N ASN A 568 -27.64 -0.95 -14.98
CA ASN A 568 -27.82 -2.37 -14.70
C ASN A 568 -26.65 -2.99 -13.91
N LEU A 569 -25.75 -2.17 -13.34
CA LEU A 569 -24.63 -2.65 -12.52
C LEU A 569 -25.08 -3.64 -11.45
N THR A 570 -24.53 -4.85 -11.53
CA THR A 570 -24.67 -5.90 -10.51
C THR A 570 -23.61 -5.73 -9.42
N ASP A 571 -23.81 -6.38 -8.26
CA ASP A 571 -22.81 -6.37 -7.18
C ASP A 571 -21.45 -6.92 -7.66
N GLU A 572 -21.46 -7.97 -8.50
CA GLU A 572 -20.25 -8.55 -9.09
C GLU A 572 -19.55 -7.55 -10.02
N GLU A 573 -20.28 -6.88 -10.93
CA GLU A 573 -19.69 -5.86 -11.82
C GLU A 573 -19.15 -4.65 -11.06
N LYS A 574 -19.75 -4.28 -9.93
CA LYS A 574 -19.22 -3.25 -9.02
C LYS A 574 -17.91 -3.67 -8.38
N ILE A 575 -17.83 -4.91 -7.89
CA ILE A 575 -16.58 -5.46 -7.36
C ILE A 575 -15.51 -5.48 -8.46
N ILE A 576 -15.84 -5.95 -9.66
CA ILE A 576 -14.93 -5.98 -10.80
C ILE A 576 -14.42 -4.56 -11.12
N ALA A 577 -15.30 -3.56 -11.15
CA ALA A 577 -14.91 -2.16 -11.40
C ALA A 577 -13.92 -1.63 -10.35
N GLU A 578 -14.16 -1.96 -9.08
CA GLU A 578 -13.36 -1.50 -7.95
C GLU A 578 -12.03 -2.25 -7.82
N PHE A 579 -12.04 -3.59 -7.91
CA PHE A 579 -10.86 -4.44 -7.82
C PHE A 579 -9.82 -4.05 -8.87
N TRP A 580 -10.25 -3.84 -10.11
CA TRP A 580 -9.37 -3.43 -11.19
C TRP A 580 -9.16 -1.91 -11.27
N GLU A 581 -9.66 -1.09 -10.33
CA GLU A 581 -9.48 0.38 -10.37
C GLU A 581 -8.00 0.79 -10.33
N ASP A 582 -7.24 0.18 -9.43
CA ASP A 582 -5.80 0.42 -9.21
C ASP A 582 -5.41 1.91 -9.30
N ALA A 583 -6.15 2.79 -8.61
CA ALA A 583 -5.82 4.22 -8.58
C ALA A 583 -4.65 4.55 -7.62
N GLY A 584 -4.44 5.83 -7.33
CA GLY A 584 -3.38 6.25 -6.40
C GLY A 584 -3.46 5.54 -5.05
N GLN A 585 -2.30 5.30 -4.43
CA GLN A 585 -2.12 4.45 -3.23
C GLN A 585 -2.35 2.95 -3.50
N THR A 586 -2.19 2.52 -4.76
CA THR A 586 -2.06 1.11 -5.17
C THR A 586 -0.79 0.95 -6.01
N ALA A 587 -0.51 -0.27 -6.48
CA ALA A 587 0.60 -0.55 -7.40
C ALA A 587 0.33 -0.08 -8.84
N PHE A 588 -0.83 0.54 -9.10
CA PHE A 588 -1.38 0.85 -10.42
C PHE A 588 -1.61 -0.41 -11.29
N PRO A 589 -2.36 -0.30 -12.40
CA PRO A 589 -2.63 -1.44 -13.28
C PRO A 589 -1.39 -2.24 -13.73
N PRO A 590 -0.23 -1.63 -14.07
CA PRO A 590 0.96 -2.42 -14.37
C PRO A 590 1.40 -3.30 -13.19
N GLY A 591 1.29 -2.82 -11.95
CA GLY A 591 1.70 -3.56 -10.75
C GLY A 591 0.91 -4.84 -10.50
N THR A 592 -0.41 -4.84 -10.77
CA THR A 592 -1.25 -6.05 -10.59
C THR A 592 -0.77 -7.22 -11.45
N PHE A 593 -0.31 -6.96 -12.68
CA PHE A 593 0.27 -8.00 -13.53
C PHE A 593 1.69 -8.39 -13.13
N MET A 594 2.48 -7.47 -12.54
CA MET A 594 3.73 -7.83 -11.88
C MET A 594 3.48 -8.80 -10.71
N THR A 595 2.42 -8.56 -9.93
CA THR A 595 1.99 -9.48 -8.86
C THR A 595 1.54 -10.84 -9.41
N PHE A 596 0.90 -10.90 -10.57
CA PHE A 596 0.63 -12.20 -11.22
C PHE A 596 1.90 -12.92 -11.68
N ALA A 597 2.96 -12.19 -12.04
CA ALA A 597 4.27 -12.79 -12.27
C ALA A 597 4.87 -13.38 -10.97
N GLN A 598 4.70 -12.71 -9.82
CA GLN A 598 5.06 -13.28 -8.50
C GLN A 598 4.28 -14.58 -8.21
N PHE A 599 2.99 -14.61 -8.56
CA PHE A 599 2.18 -15.83 -8.44
C PHE A 599 2.72 -16.97 -9.29
N VAL A 600 3.09 -16.70 -10.54
CA VAL A 600 3.69 -17.70 -11.44
C VAL A 600 5.03 -18.20 -10.87
N SER A 601 5.88 -17.31 -10.37
CA SER A 601 7.13 -17.68 -9.69
C SER A 601 6.88 -18.71 -8.58
N ALA A 602 5.95 -18.41 -7.66
CA ALA A 602 5.63 -19.28 -6.54
C ALA A 602 4.95 -20.59 -6.97
N ARG A 603 4.05 -20.54 -7.96
CA ARG A 603 3.29 -21.70 -8.47
C ARG A 603 4.22 -22.71 -9.14
N ASP A 604 5.17 -22.21 -9.92
CA ASP A 604 6.02 -23.02 -10.79
C ASP A 604 7.41 -23.28 -10.19
N ASP A 605 7.64 -22.87 -8.92
CA ASP A 605 8.90 -23.04 -8.17
C ASP A 605 10.10 -22.51 -8.96
N HIS A 606 9.99 -21.25 -9.39
CA HIS A 606 11.01 -20.62 -10.22
C HIS A 606 12.35 -20.48 -9.48
N SER A 607 13.41 -20.68 -10.24
CA SER A 607 14.76 -20.27 -9.84
C SER A 607 14.97 -18.76 -10.07
N ILE A 608 15.99 -18.20 -9.40
CA ILE A 608 16.41 -16.81 -9.59
C ILE A 608 16.72 -16.47 -11.06
N ASP A 609 17.17 -17.45 -11.84
CA ASP A 609 17.49 -17.30 -13.26
C ASP A 609 16.23 -17.14 -14.13
N GLN A 610 15.19 -17.91 -13.82
CA GLN A 610 13.90 -17.82 -14.51
C GLN A 610 13.22 -16.49 -14.21
N ASP A 611 13.24 -16.05 -12.96
CA ASP A 611 12.60 -14.80 -12.58
C ASP A 611 13.34 -13.58 -13.10
N ALA A 612 14.67 -13.57 -13.14
CA ALA A 612 15.42 -12.50 -13.81
C ALA A 612 14.96 -12.31 -15.27
N ALA A 613 14.74 -13.41 -16.01
CA ALA A 613 14.25 -13.37 -17.38
C ALA A 613 12.76 -12.98 -17.49
N MET A 614 11.90 -13.51 -16.62
CA MET A 614 10.46 -13.22 -16.63
C MET A 614 10.20 -11.74 -16.32
N PHE A 615 10.81 -11.23 -15.25
CA PHE A 615 10.59 -9.86 -14.82
C PHE A 615 11.23 -8.82 -15.75
N LEU A 616 12.32 -9.16 -16.46
CA LEU A 616 12.83 -8.33 -17.57
C LEU A 616 11.74 -8.12 -18.62
N ALA A 617 11.13 -9.20 -19.11
CA ALA A 617 10.08 -9.14 -20.12
C ALA A 617 8.83 -8.42 -19.60
N MET A 618 8.37 -8.75 -18.39
CA MET A 618 7.18 -8.15 -17.77
C MET A 618 7.32 -6.64 -17.57
N GLY A 619 8.40 -6.19 -16.94
CA GLY A 619 8.63 -4.78 -16.64
C GLY A 619 8.68 -3.92 -17.91
N ASN A 620 9.41 -4.39 -18.93
CA ASN A 620 9.52 -3.65 -20.19
C ASN A 620 8.22 -3.72 -21.04
N ALA A 621 7.49 -4.83 -21.01
CA ALA A 621 6.19 -4.92 -21.70
C ALA A 621 5.17 -3.92 -21.14
N VAL A 622 5.11 -3.76 -19.81
CA VAL A 622 4.19 -2.78 -19.22
C VAL A 622 4.64 -1.34 -19.46
N LEU A 623 5.95 -1.05 -19.55
CA LEU A 623 6.45 0.26 -19.95
C LEU A 623 6.00 0.60 -21.38
N ASP A 624 6.29 -0.27 -22.35
CA ASP A 624 5.97 -0.03 -23.76
C ASP A 624 4.46 0.07 -23.99
N ALA A 625 3.65 -0.71 -23.26
CA ALA A 625 2.21 -0.59 -23.30
C ALA A 625 1.75 0.80 -22.82
N GLY A 626 2.42 1.36 -21.82
CA GLY A 626 2.21 2.73 -21.34
C GLY A 626 2.54 3.76 -22.41
N ILE A 627 3.69 3.64 -23.07
CA ILE A 627 4.17 4.54 -24.14
C ILE A 627 3.16 4.55 -25.30
N ALA A 628 2.87 3.38 -25.88
CA ALA A 628 1.97 3.27 -27.02
C ALA A 628 0.53 3.71 -26.68
N THR A 629 0.05 3.45 -25.46
CA THR A 629 -1.29 3.90 -25.06
C THR A 629 -1.35 5.41 -24.84
N TRP A 630 -0.33 6.02 -24.22
CA TRP A 630 -0.32 7.47 -24.02
C TRP A 630 -0.17 8.24 -25.32
N GLU A 631 0.58 7.70 -26.29
CA GLU A 631 0.64 8.28 -27.63
C GLU A 631 -0.76 8.31 -28.27
N ALA A 632 -1.50 7.20 -28.26
CA ALA A 632 -2.86 7.16 -28.79
C ALA A 632 -3.79 8.19 -28.08
N LYS A 633 -3.64 8.35 -26.76
CA LYS A 633 -4.43 9.32 -25.98
C LYS A 633 -4.15 10.76 -26.39
N VAL A 634 -2.90 11.11 -26.67
CA VAL A 634 -2.50 12.45 -27.10
C VAL A 634 -2.90 12.71 -28.56
N GLU A 635 -2.65 11.76 -29.46
CA GLU A 635 -2.99 11.86 -30.88
C GLU A 635 -4.50 12.03 -31.10
N TYR A 636 -5.32 11.28 -30.36
CA TYR A 636 -6.77 11.31 -30.56
C TYR A 636 -7.52 12.32 -29.69
N ASP A 637 -6.92 12.80 -28.59
CA ASP A 637 -7.54 13.75 -27.64
C ASP A 637 -9.00 13.37 -27.34
N TYR A 638 -9.33 12.09 -27.13
CA TYR A 638 -10.72 11.63 -27.23
C TYR A 638 -11.53 11.78 -25.93
N VAL A 639 -12.81 12.13 -26.08
CA VAL A 639 -13.77 12.40 -24.99
C VAL A 639 -14.04 11.18 -24.09
N ARG A 640 -14.17 11.43 -22.79
CA ARG A 640 -14.56 10.42 -21.78
C ARG A 640 -16.08 10.21 -21.74
N PRO A 641 -16.58 9.02 -21.33
CA PRO A 641 -18.01 8.74 -21.33
C PRO A 641 -18.83 9.73 -20.50
N VAL A 642 -18.36 10.14 -19.32
CA VAL A 642 -19.05 11.11 -18.46
C VAL A 642 -19.36 12.41 -19.20
N ARG A 643 -18.37 13.00 -19.87
CA ARG A 643 -18.54 14.24 -20.63
C ARG A 643 -19.43 14.03 -21.84
N ALA A 644 -19.20 12.97 -22.62
CA ALA A 644 -20.01 12.67 -23.80
C ALA A 644 -21.49 12.47 -23.46
N ILE A 645 -21.80 11.74 -22.38
CA ILE A 645 -23.18 11.53 -21.91
C ILE A 645 -23.83 12.86 -21.50
N ARG A 646 -23.12 13.68 -20.72
CA ARG A 646 -23.61 15.00 -20.29
C ARG A 646 -23.89 15.92 -21.48
N ASP A 647 -22.96 16.01 -22.42
CA ASP A 647 -23.07 16.83 -23.62
C ASP A 647 -24.20 16.39 -24.56
N LEU A 648 -24.33 15.08 -24.80
CA LEU A 648 -25.42 14.54 -25.60
C LEU A 648 -26.78 14.73 -24.92
N GLY A 649 -26.80 14.72 -23.59
CA GLY A 649 -27.96 15.02 -22.76
C GLY A 649 -28.43 16.46 -22.92
N GLU A 650 -27.50 17.42 -22.78
CA GLU A 650 -27.76 18.85 -22.94
C GLU A 650 -28.30 19.18 -24.34
N LEU A 651 -27.74 18.54 -25.38
CA LEU A 651 -28.19 18.68 -26.76
C LEU A 651 -29.52 17.96 -27.06
N GLY A 652 -30.06 17.18 -26.11
CA GLY A 652 -31.28 16.39 -26.30
C GLY A 652 -31.15 15.25 -27.31
N LEU A 653 -29.93 14.80 -27.56
CA LEU A 653 -29.62 13.68 -28.46
C LEU A 653 -29.86 12.34 -27.77
N ILE A 654 -29.70 12.28 -26.44
CA ILE A 654 -30.05 11.14 -25.59
C ILE A 654 -31.08 11.51 -24.52
N GLY A 655 -31.66 10.51 -23.85
CA GLY A 655 -32.65 10.71 -22.80
C GLY A 655 -34.01 11.20 -23.30
N GLU A 656 -34.96 11.36 -22.39
CA GLU A 656 -36.31 11.86 -22.67
C GLU A 656 -36.65 13.01 -21.72
N MET A 657 -37.52 13.95 -22.13
CA MET A 657 -37.88 15.07 -21.27
C MET A 657 -38.57 14.58 -19.98
N GLY A 658 -37.98 14.86 -18.83
CA GLY A 658 -38.42 14.38 -17.52
C GLY A 658 -37.91 15.23 -16.37
N VAL A 659 -37.90 14.66 -15.16
CA VAL A 659 -37.44 15.31 -13.94
C VAL A 659 -36.40 14.43 -13.25
N ASP A 660 -35.28 15.02 -12.86
CA ASP A 660 -34.24 14.38 -12.06
C ASP A 660 -34.79 13.98 -10.69
N GLU A 661 -34.67 12.72 -10.31
CA GLU A 661 -35.15 12.23 -9.00
C GLU A 661 -34.28 12.69 -7.82
N ILE A 662 -33.03 13.08 -8.08
CA ILE A 662 -32.07 13.55 -7.06
C ILE A 662 -32.15 15.06 -6.92
N THR A 663 -32.02 15.81 -8.03
CA THR A 663 -31.95 17.29 -7.99
C THR A 663 -33.31 17.96 -8.12
N GLY A 664 -34.31 17.28 -8.71
CA GLY A 664 -35.62 17.85 -9.01
C GLY A 664 -35.66 18.76 -10.26
N GLU A 665 -34.58 18.83 -11.00
CA GLU A 665 -34.45 19.64 -12.22
C GLU A 665 -35.16 18.99 -13.41
N THR A 666 -35.54 19.79 -14.42
CA THR A 666 -36.25 19.31 -15.62
C THR A 666 -35.34 19.40 -16.84
N GLY A 667 -35.26 18.33 -17.61
CA GLY A 667 -34.38 18.21 -18.77
C GLY A 667 -34.45 16.80 -19.37
N TYR A 668 -33.43 16.40 -20.12
CA TYR A 668 -33.36 15.06 -20.71
C TYR A 668 -32.83 14.05 -19.69
N VAL A 669 -33.73 13.18 -19.21
CA VAL A 669 -33.41 12.16 -18.21
C VAL A 669 -33.08 10.81 -18.84
N ILE A 670 -32.19 10.09 -18.18
CA ILE A 670 -31.76 8.72 -18.46
C ILE A 670 -31.97 7.85 -17.22
N GLN A 671 -31.87 6.53 -17.38
CA GLN A 671 -31.72 5.61 -16.24
C GLN A 671 -30.22 5.33 -16.10
N ALA A 672 -29.67 5.49 -14.90
CA ALA A 672 -28.26 5.24 -14.60
C ALA A 672 -28.07 5.01 -13.08
N TRP A 673 -26.89 4.56 -12.66
CA TRP A 673 -26.55 4.52 -11.24
C TRP A 673 -26.55 5.94 -10.65
N GLY A 674 -27.28 6.13 -9.56
CA GLY A 674 -27.51 7.45 -8.97
C GLY A 674 -26.39 7.97 -8.06
N GLY A 675 -25.26 7.28 -7.97
CA GLY A 675 -24.21 7.57 -6.98
C GLY A 675 -24.52 7.03 -5.59
N VAL A 676 -23.74 7.48 -4.61
CA VAL A 676 -23.93 7.18 -3.19
C VAL A 676 -24.72 8.27 -2.46
N ASP A 677 -25.35 7.92 -1.35
CA ASP A 677 -25.97 8.88 -0.43
C ASP A 677 -24.99 9.41 0.64
N GLU A 678 -25.46 10.30 1.50
CA GLU A 678 -24.65 10.89 2.58
C GLU A 678 -24.10 9.87 3.60
N THR A 679 -24.59 8.63 3.57
CA THR A 679 -24.09 7.53 4.41
C THR A 679 -23.06 6.67 3.70
N GLY A 680 -22.84 6.86 2.38
CA GLY A 680 -22.00 6.01 1.54
C GLY A 680 -22.74 4.81 0.94
N ALA A 681 -24.05 4.69 1.15
CA ALA A 681 -24.85 3.63 0.57
C ALA A 681 -25.25 3.97 -0.88
N GLY A 682 -25.26 2.98 -1.77
CA GLY A 682 -25.66 3.18 -3.16
C GLY A 682 -27.14 3.56 -3.30
N ARG A 683 -27.43 4.55 -4.15
CA ARG A 683 -28.81 4.92 -4.51
C ARG A 683 -29.44 3.94 -5.51
N GLY A 684 -28.63 3.07 -6.10
CA GLY A 684 -29.03 2.15 -7.16
C GLY A 684 -29.39 2.88 -8.45
N THR A 685 -30.13 2.23 -9.33
CA THR A 685 -30.60 2.82 -10.58
C THR A 685 -31.67 3.87 -10.34
N MET A 686 -31.45 5.08 -10.85
CA MET A 686 -32.31 6.24 -10.67
C MET A 686 -32.61 6.90 -12.03
N THR A 687 -33.72 7.64 -12.08
CA THR A 687 -34.01 8.57 -13.18
C THR A 687 -33.26 9.88 -12.92
N ILE A 688 -32.17 10.13 -13.62
CA ILE A 688 -31.33 11.32 -13.46
C ILE A 688 -31.24 12.10 -14.77
N LEU A 689 -30.95 13.40 -14.71
CA LEU A 689 -30.52 14.13 -15.90
C LEU A 689 -29.24 13.51 -16.44
N ALA A 690 -29.15 13.39 -17.78
CA ALA A 690 -27.91 12.97 -18.42
C ALA A 690 -26.76 13.94 -18.09
N GLU A 691 -27.06 15.23 -17.94
CA GLU A 691 -26.13 16.27 -17.48
C GLU A 691 -25.58 16.03 -16.06
N ASN A 692 -26.28 15.24 -15.24
CA ASN A 692 -25.90 14.89 -13.88
C ASN A 692 -25.30 13.46 -13.79
N PHE A 693 -24.97 12.83 -14.93
CA PHE A 693 -24.40 11.48 -14.93
C PHE A 693 -23.10 11.43 -14.12
N VAL A 694 -22.97 10.41 -13.28
CA VAL A 694 -21.78 10.12 -12.47
C VAL A 694 -21.28 8.71 -12.78
N THR A 695 -19.97 8.51 -12.63
CA THR A 695 -19.28 7.25 -12.89
C THR A 695 -19.18 6.41 -11.62
N PHE A 696 -19.12 5.08 -11.77
CA PHE A 696 -18.85 4.18 -10.65
C PHE A 696 -17.34 4.13 -10.38
N GLN A 697 -16.85 5.10 -9.61
CA GLN A 697 -15.45 5.29 -9.23
C GLN A 697 -15.35 5.65 -7.74
N ARG A 698 -14.13 5.70 -7.20
CA ARG A 698 -13.87 6.05 -5.80
C ARG A 698 -14.58 7.35 -5.41
N PRO A 699 -15.48 7.33 -4.40
CA PRO A 699 -16.21 8.51 -3.99
C PRO A 699 -15.29 9.66 -3.56
N ASN A 700 -15.62 10.89 -3.98
CA ASN A 700 -14.88 12.12 -3.69
C ASN A 700 -13.44 12.19 -4.27
N ALA A 701 -13.08 11.26 -5.17
CA ALA A 701 -11.83 11.31 -5.93
C ALA A 701 -12.08 11.78 -7.38
N ASP A 702 -11.14 11.46 -8.27
CA ASP A 702 -11.33 11.63 -9.71
C ASP A 702 -12.46 10.72 -10.20
N ALA A 703 -13.57 11.32 -10.66
CA ALA A 703 -14.65 10.55 -11.26
C ALA A 703 -14.31 10.03 -12.67
N SER A 704 -13.22 10.52 -13.28
CA SER A 704 -12.60 9.91 -14.45
C SER A 704 -11.11 10.21 -14.39
N PRO A 705 -10.21 9.30 -14.79
CA PRO A 705 -8.77 9.58 -14.77
C PRO A 705 -8.40 10.82 -15.62
N PRO A 706 -7.40 11.63 -15.20
CA PRO A 706 -7.09 12.95 -15.77
C PRO A 706 -6.27 12.86 -17.06
N PHE A 707 -6.82 12.18 -18.07
CA PHE A 707 -6.25 12.01 -19.41
C PHE A 707 -7.33 11.52 -20.38
N ALA A 708 -7.08 11.70 -21.68
CA ALA A 708 -8.00 11.32 -22.76
C ALA A 708 -8.40 9.83 -22.72
N GLU A 709 -9.53 9.51 -23.35
CA GLU A 709 -10.17 8.19 -23.25
C GLU A 709 -9.45 7.11 -24.08
N TYR A 710 -9.05 7.41 -25.31
CA TYR A 710 -8.74 6.36 -26.28
C TYR A 710 -7.23 6.16 -26.46
N THR A 711 -6.66 4.97 -26.24
CA THR A 711 -7.27 3.73 -25.74
C THR A 711 -7.18 3.61 -24.21
N SER A 712 -7.82 2.59 -23.64
CA SER A 712 -7.75 2.27 -22.21
C SER A 712 -6.34 1.80 -21.80
N GLY A 713 -5.73 2.52 -20.85
CA GLY A 713 -4.42 2.14 -20.28
C GLY A 713 -4.46 0.81 -19.56
N HIS A 714 -5.49 0.55 -18.76
CA HIS A 714 -5.67 -0.73 -18.07
C HIS A 714 -5.68 -1.90 -19.06
N SER A 715 -6.48 -1.76 -20.11
CA SER A 715 -6.60 -2.74 -21.18
C SER A 715 -5.25 -3.04 -21.86
N GLY A 716 -4.43 -2.01 -22.09
CA GLY A 716 -3.06 -2.14 -22.60
C GLY A 716 -2.10 -2.84 -21.64
N PHE A 717 -1.96 -2.32 -20.41
CA PHE A 717 -1.06 -2.90 -19.39
C PHE A 717 -1.40 -4.36 -19.08
N SER A 718 -2.68 -4.65 -18.83
CA SER A 718 -3.14 -5.98 -18.47
C SER A 718 -2.94 -7.00 -19.59
N SER A 719 -3.22 -6.60 -20.84
CA SER A 719 -3.03 -7.50 -21.98
C SER A 719 -1.56 -7.73 -22.32
N ALA A 720 -0.70 -6.73 -22.13
CA ALA A 720 0.74 -6.89 -22.29
C ALA A 720 1.31 -7.87 -21.25
N GLY A 721 0.94 -7.71 -19.97
CA GLY A 721 1.34 -8.63 -18.91
C GLY A 721 0.82 -10.06 -19.14
N ALA A 722 -0.45 -10.22 -19.51
CA ALA A 722 -1.01 -11.54 -19.81
C ALA A 722 -0.30 -12.24 -20.97
N GLU A 723 0.02 -11.51 -22.04
CA GLU A 723 0.75 -12.08 -23.19
C GLU A 723 2.16 -12.55 -22.79
N VAL A 724 2.88 -11.78 -21.96
CA VAL A 724 4.20 -12.18 -21.45
C VAL A 724 4.09 -13.46 -20.61
N LEU A 725 3.14 -13.54 -19.67
CA LEU A 725 2.96 -14.73 -18.82
C LEU A 725 2.55 -15.97 -19.64
N LEU A 726 1.67 -15.79 -20.63
CA LEU A 726 1.28 -16.84 -21.56
C LEU A 726 2.49 -17.40 -22.30
N ARG A 727 3.34 -16.52 -22.84
CA ARG A 727 4.53 -16.91 -23.61
C ARG A 727 5.60 -17.55 -22.73
N PHE A 728 5.87 -16.95 -21.58
CA PHE A 728 6.90 -17.40 -20.65
C PHE A 728 6.61 -18.81 -20.12
N THR A 729 5.38 -19.06 -19.68
CA THR A 729 4.96 -20.37 -19.18
C THR A 729 4.65 -21.36 -20.30
N GLY A 730 4.46 -20.87 -21.53
CA GLY A 730 3.99 -21.65 -22.67
C GLY A 730 2.53 -22.11 -22.55
N SER A 731 1.78 -21.52 -21.62
CA SER A 731 0.39 -21.85 -21.30
C SER A 731 -0.37 -20.59 -20.88
N ASP A 732 -1.63 -20.47 -21.27
CA ASP A 732 -2.50 -19.37 -20.80
C ASP A 732 -3.11 -19.69 -19.42
N GLU A 733 -2.79 -20.84 -18.81
CA GLU A 733 -3.34 -21.29 -17.53
C GLU A 733 -2.89 -20.40 -16.36
N PHE A 734 -3.87 -19.84 -15.64
CA PHE A 734 -3.64 -19.01 -14.46
C PHE A 734 -4.16 -19.69 -13.19
N GLY A 735 -5.49 -19.85 -13.09
CA GLY A 735 -6.15 -20.46 -11.93
C GLY A 735 -6.24 -19.54 -10.71
N GLY A 736 -6.07 -18.23 -10.89
CA GLY A 736 -6.16 -17.24 -9.82
C GLY A 736 -7.61 -16.95 -9.41
N SER A 737 -7.83 -16.67 -8.13
CA SER A 737 -9.14 -16.24 -7.62
C SER A 737 -8.99 -15.38 -6.38
N VAL A 738 -9.95 -14.50 -6.15
CA VAL A 738 -10.03 -13.65 -4.95
C VAL A 738 -11.46 -13.62 -4.43
N THR A 739 -11.62 -13.76 -3.12
CA THR A 739 -12.93 -13.82 -2.45
C THR A 739 -13.16 -12.57 -1.61
N PHE A 740 -14.35 -11.99 -1.74
CA PHE A 740 -14.77 -10.76 -1.09
C PHE A 740 -15.92 -11.04 -0.13
N GLU A 741 -15.74 -10.65 1.13
CA GLU A 741 -16.77 -10.75 2.17
C GLU A 741 -17.91 -9.74 1.97
N PRO A 742 -19.10 -9.97 2.52
CA PRO A 742 -20.20 -9.01 2.45
C PRO A 742 -19.80 -7.63 3.00
N GLY A 743 -19.99 -6.59 2.20
CA GLY A 743 -19.68 -5.19 2.58
C GLY A 743 -18.22 -4.79 2.50
N SER A 744 -17.38 -5.56 1.81
CA SER A 744 -15.93 -5.31 1.65
C SER A 744 -15.56 -4.22 0.63
N THR A 745 -16.48 -3.81 -0.25
CA THR A 745 -16.21 -2.74 -1.22
C THR A 745 -16.16 -1.37 -0.55
N GLN A 746 -15.23 -0.54 -1.00
CA GLN A 746 -15.00 0.83 -0.56
C GLN A 746 -15.84 1.87 -1.32
N PHE A 747 -16.22 1.60 -2.58
CA PHE A 747 -16.96 2.57 -3.40
C PHE A 747 -18.42 2.70 -2.96
N GLU A 748 -19.02 1.58 -2.53
CA GLU A 748 -20.41 1.50 -2.10
C GLU A 748 -20.51 0.67 -0.82
N LEU A 749 -20.92 1.27 0.29
CA LEU A 749 -21.01 0.54 1.56
C LEU A 749 -22.07 -0.56 1.50
N GLY A 750 -21.70 -1.75 1.98
CA GLY A 750 -22.60 -2.91 2.05
C GLY A 750 -22.65 -3.76 0.78
N VAL A 751 -21.77 -3.51 -0.19
CA VAL A 751 -21.54 -4.37 -1.35
C VAL A 751 -20.26 -5.20 -1.12
N PRO A 752 -20.20 -6.47 -1.56
CA PRO A 752 -21.35 -7.27 -2.00
C PRO A 752 -22.31 -7.60 -0.84
N LEU A 753 -23.55 -8.00 -1.16
CA LEU A 753 -24.50 -8.46 -0.15
C LEU A 753 -24.21 -9.87 0.36
N VAL A 754 -23.46 -10.65 -0.40
CA VAL A 754 -23.06 -12.04 -0.11
C VAL A 754 -21.60 -12.21 -0.50
N GLU A 755 -20.93 -13.17 0.11
CA GLU A 755 -19.59 -13.59 -0.30
C GLU A 755 -19.55 -13.80 -1.83
N THR A 756 -18.61 -13.15 -2.49
CA THR A 756 -18.48 -13.15 -3.96
C THR A 756 -17.03 -13.43 -4.31
N THR A 757 -16.78 -14.33 -5.26
CA THR A 757 -15.43 -14.71 -5.68
C THR A 757 -15.25 -14.38 -7.15
N LEU A 758 -14.20 -13.62 -7.48
CA LEU A 758 -13.70 -13.48 -8.84
C LEU A 758 -12.70 -14.62 -9.11
N SER A 759 -12.77 -15.22 -10.28
CA SER A 759 -11.90 -16.37 -10.64
C SER A 759 -11.57 -16.33 -12.11
N TRP A 760 -10.32 -16.60 -12.43
CA TRP A 760 -9.79 -16.55 -13.79
C TRP A 760 -9.05 -17.84 -14.10
N ASP A 761 -9.59 -18.62 -15.03
CA ASP A 761 -8.93 -19.86 -15.48
C ASP A 761 -7.66 -19.54 -16.27
N THR A 762 -7.61 -18.35 -16.90
CA THR A 762 -6.52 -17.93 -17.77
C THR A 762 -6.03 -16.50 -17.52
N PHE A 763 -4.78 -16.22 -17.91
CA PHE A 763 -4.23 -14.86 -17.86
C PHE A 763 -5.01 -13.93 -18.80
N THR A 764 -5.39 -14.44 -19.98
CA THR A 764 -6.24 -13.72 -20.93
C THR A 764 -7.59 -13.33 -20.31
N GLU A 765 -8.24 -14.24 -19.57
CA GLU A 765 -9.52 -13.93 -18.91
C GLU A 765 -9.38 -12.84 -17.85
N ALA A 766 -8.30 -12.87 -17.05
CA ALA A 766 -8.02 -11.81 -16.08
C ALA A 766 -7.78 -10.46 -16.76
N ALA A 767 -6.99 -10.41 -17.85
CA ALA A 767 -6.76 -9.18 -18.62
C ALA A 767 -8.03 -8.66 -19.31
N ASP A 768 -8.87 -9.56 -19.80
CA ASP A 768 -10.13 -9.24 -20.43
C ASP A 768 -11.12 -8.63 -19.41
N GLU A 769 -11.20 -9.19 -18.20
CA GLU A 769 -12.00 -8.63 -17.11
C GLU A 769 -11.47 -7.27 -16.65
N ALA A 770 -10.14 -7.11 -16.57
CA ALA A 770 -9.51 -5.82 -16.28
C ALA A 770 -9.90 -4.75 -17.31
N GLY A 771 -10.01 -5.12 -18.59
CA GLY A 771 -10.55 -4.24 -19.63
C GLY A 771 -12.04 -3.93 -19.48
N MET A 772 -12.86 -4.97 -19.31
CA MET A 772 -14.32 -4.86 -19.14
C MET A 772 -14.72 -4.03 -17.92
N SER A 773 -13.94 -4.12 -16.84
CA SER A 773 -14.15 -3.36 -15.61
C SER A 773 -14.18 -1.85 -15.84
N ARG A 774 -13.55 -1.35 -16.92
CA ARG A 774 -13.54 0.07 -17.27
C ARG A 774 -14.88 0.55 -17.82
N LEU A 775 -15.65 -0.36 -18.42
CA LEU A 775 -17.03 -0.13 -18.84
C LEU A 775 -17.95 -0.11 -17.61
N TYR A 776 -17.73 -1.03 -16.66
CA TYR A 776 -18.46 -1.07 -15.38
C TYR A 776 -18.20 0.17 -14.53
N GLY A 777 -16.95 0.66 -14.51
CA GLY A 777 -16.60 1.96 -13.92
C GLY A 777 -17.14 3.17 -14.69
N ASN A 778 -17.68 2.96 -15.90
CA ASN A 778 -18.23 3.98 -16.80
C ASN A 778 -17.21 5.02 -17.28
N ILE A 779 -15.93 4.65 -17.37
CA ILE A 779 -14.81 5.57 -17.70
C ILE A 779 -14.19 5.34 -19.08
N HIS A 780 -14.56 4.25 -19.77
CA HIS A 780 -14.14 3.94 -21.14
C HIS A 780 -15.32 3.47 -22.00
N PHE A 781 -15.17 3.57 -23.33
CA PHE A 781 -16.05 2.93 -24.30
C PHE A 781 -15.51 1.55 -24.70
N THR A 782 -16.38 0.69 -25.24
CA THR A 782 -16.02 -0.67 -25.68
C THR A 782 -14.87 -0.69 -26.69
N ASP A 783 -14.82 0.27 -27.63
CA ASP A 783 -13.69 0.37 -28.56
C ASP A 783 -12.38 0.72 -27.82
N GLY A 784 -12.42 1.64 -26.85
CA GLY A 784 -11.26 2.01 -26.03
C GLY A 784 -10.68 0.84 -25.26
N ASP A 785 -11.54 -0.06 -24.77
CA ASP A 785 -11.12 -1.33 -24.17
C ASP A 785 -10.52 -2.29 -25.20
N LEU A 786 -11.29 -2.69 -26.21
CA LEU A 786 -10.88 -3.75 -27.15
C LEU A 786 -9.61 -3.41 -27.92
N TYR A 787 -9.47 -2.17 -28.41
CA TYR A 787 -8.26 -1.73 -29.09
C TYR A 787 -7.08 -1.55 -28.12
N GLY A 788 -7.33 -1.20 -26.86
CA GLY A 788 -6.31 -1.20 -25.82
C GLY A 788 -5.77 -2.61 -25.56
N ARG A 789 -6.65 -3.62 -25.50
CA ARG A 789 -6.27 -5.03 -25.34
C ARG A 789 -5.49 -5.58 -26.53
N ASP A 790 -5.91 -5.22 -27.76
CA ASP A 790 -5.19 -5.60 -28.98
C ASP A 790 -3.77 -4.99 -29.01
N LEU A 791 -3.65 -3.69 -28.70
CA LEU A 791 -2.37 -2.99 -28.58
C LEU A 791 -1.47 -3.64 -27.52
N GLY A 792 -2.00 -3.90 -26.33
CA GLY A 792 -1.25 -4.52 -25.24
C GLY A 792 -0.70 -5.90 -25.59
N ARG A 793 -1.51 -6.76 -26.23
CA ARG A 793 -1.06 -8.09 -26.70
C ARG A 793 0.09 -7.99 -27.69
N GLN A 794 0.03 -7.05 -28.63
CA GLN A 794 1.09 -6.86 -29.61
C GLN A 794 2.39 -6.42 -28.93
N VAL A 795 2.31 -5.38 -28.11
CA VAL A 795 3.48 -4.83 -27.42
C VAL A 795 4.10 -5.84 -26.45
N GLY A 796 3.28 -6.58 -25.69
CA GLY A 796 3.76 -7.64 -24.80
C GLY A 796 4.46 -8.78 -25.54
N ALA A 797 3.98 -9.12 -26.74
CA ALA A 797 4.64 -10.11 -27.60
C ALA A 797 6.01 -9.63 -28.08
N ASP A 798 6.10 -8.39 -28.54
CA ASP A 798 7.34 -7.81 -29.06
C ASP A 798 8.39 -7.65 -27.94
N ALA A 799 7.98 -7.17 -26.76
CA ALA A 799 8.84 -7.08 -25.58
C ALA A 799 9.33 -8.45 -25.10
N TYR A 800 8.46 -9.48 -25.09
CA TYR A 800 8.89 -10.84 -24.76
C TYR A 800 9.91 -11.38 -25.77
N ASP A 801 9.64 -11.24 -27.07
CA ASP A 801 10.50 -11.76 -28.12
C ASP A 801 11.89 -11.10 -28.07
N LEU A 802 11.95 -9.79 -27.82
CA LEU A 802 13.22 -9.07 -27.64
C LEU A 802 13.93 -9.48 -26.34
N ALA A 803 13.23 -9.56 -25.21
CA ALA A 803 13.82 -10.01 -23.95
C ALA A 803 14.42 -11.43 -24.07
N GLN A 804 13.76 -12.33 -24.80
CA GLN A 804 14.31 -13.65 -25.10
C GLN A 804 15.59 -13.59 -25.93
N MET A 805 15.74 -12.62 -26.84
CA MET A 805 16.99 -12.46 -27.59
C MET A 805 18.18 -12.12 -26.68
N PHE A 806 17.97 -11.29 -25.66
CA PHE A 806 18.99 -11.00 -24.63
C PHE A 806 19.31 -12.24 -23.80
N VAL A 807 18.29 -12.96 -23.33
CA VAL A 807 18.44 -14.21 -22.55
C VAL A 807 19.19 -15.28 -23.34
N ASP A 808 18.88 -15.44 -24.62
CA ASP A 808 19.50 -16.43 -25.51
C ASP A 808 20.88 -16.00 -26.04
N GLY A 809 21.36 -14.80 -25.70
CA GLY A 809 22.64 -14.27 -26.18
C GLY A 809 22.68 -14.00 -27.68
N THR A 810 21.50 -13.77 -28.28
CA THR A 810 21.35 -13.55 -29.73
C THR A 810 21.13 -12.09 -30.10
N ALA A 811 20.80 -11.24 -29.12
CA ALA A 811 20.71 -9.80 -29.31
C ALA A 811 22.06 -9.21 -29.75
N VAL A 812 21.99 -8.24 -30.67
CA VAL A 812 23.12 -7.42 -31.11
C VAL A 812 22.94 -5.97 -30.67
N ASP A 813 23.96 -5.13 -30.85
CA ASP A 813 23.91 -3.73 -30.41
C ASP A 813 22.71 -2.95 -30.97
N SER A 814 22.26 -3.26 -32.20
CA SER A 814 21.09 -2.62 -32.82
C SER A 814 19.74 -3.08 -32.28
N ASP A 815 19.72 -4.09 -31.41
CA ASP A 815 18.52 -4.56 -30.73
C ASP A 815 18.39 -3.92 -29.33
N ARG A 816 19.37 -3.13 -28.90
CA ARG A 816 19.36 -2.46 -27.59
C ARG A 816 18.57 -1.15 -27.67
N PRO A 817 17.76 -0.82 -26.66
CA PRO A 817 17.21 0.52 -26.50
C PRO A 817 18.34 1.57 -26.51
N PHE A 818 18.05 2.78 -26.97
CA PHE A 818 19.00 3.90 -27.11
C PHE A 818 20.07 3.71 -28.20
N TYR A 819 19.94 2.71 -29.09
CA TYR A 819 20.88 2.51 -30.18
C TYR A 819 20.65 3.53 -31.30
N THR A 820 21.39 4.65 -31.27
CA THR A 820 21.40 5.63 -32.37
C THR A 820 22.70 5.58 -33.18
N ASP A 821 22.63 5.98 -34.46
CA ASP A 821 23.81 6.15 -35.34
C ASP A 821 24.86 7.13 -34.72
N ASP A 822 24.44 8.02 -33.81
CA ASP A 822 25.29 8.97 -33.08
C ASP A 822 26.01 8.34 -31.86
N PHE A 823 25.45 7.27 -31.25
CA PHE A 823 26.06 6.56 -30.13
C PHE A 823 27.40 5.90 -30.51
N LEU A 824 27.51 5.46 -31.77
CA LEU A 824 28.74 4.95 -32.40
C LEU A 824 29.93 5.93 -32.42
N PHE A 825 29.71 7.22 -32.11
CA PHE A 825 30.77 8.24 -32.06
C PHE A 825 31.16 8.69 -30.64
N MET A 826 30.44 8.25 -29.60
CA MET A 826 30.67 8.66 -28.20
C MET A 826 31.40 7.61 -27.35
N VAL A 827 31.41 6.33 -27.78
CA VAL A 827 32.14 5.22 -27.13
C VAL A 827 33.52 4.98 -27.76
#